data_AF-A0A7X4VXC2-F1
#
_entry.id   AF-A0A7X4VXC2-F1
#
_cell.length_a   1.000
_cell.length_b   1.000
_cell.length_c   1.000
_cell.angle_alpha   90.00
_cell.angle_beta   90.00
_cell.angle_gamma   90.00
#
_symmetry.space_group_name_H-M   'P 1'
#
loop_
_entity.id
_entity.type
_entity.pdbx_description
1 polymer ?
#
loop_
_entity_poly.entity_id
_entity_poly.type
_entity_poly.pdbx_seq_one_letter_code
_entity_poly.pdbx_strand_id
1 'polypeptide(L)'
;MAGLKRMLPGIADVLAGRGAELEQLATLLDEMGPAVMWVHGVAGIGKSALVGQFLHDAEQRGAQCLLLEGGGIEPTPEGFMAALGEATHIRLETPHDLAVLRGGQQRQRLIIAVDGVEALRLLDTWLRSSLVPHLPEGAKLLLSGRHRPTANWYRGSVGPAVRVLTMAPLALPDAMQLLERQGLSSAQATVLAPRLHGNPLAIQLAATTLPARPGYRLIEASLQHVMDTLTELYLTDITDPLQRRLLEGACVVRRITEPLLGAMIPDVSSADAYARLRTFDLVESLPDGLVLHAMVREALERSFVARDPEHHLQYRQRAWQALVRQVTGSGRAELWRYTADLLYLVENPIVREAFFPSDHSELAAEPVQPEEVASVQAIVYRHEGPEGAQALWRWWQAMPEAFFIVRDVDGSCEGVCCRFDPRLAPPGALAEDPVVAAWWRDLEASPVPDGQRVLFIRRWLGRADGERPGEVQAAIWLALKRDYMEMRPALRRVYLVLADPAPYAAVAETLGFRPLPDCSVTLDGVEHTSVVLDFGPRSVDGWLARLAAAELVLEGDTEWLDRQARELILHDRRIALTPLEFGVLSYLLDRDGEAVSREQLLKEVWQSDYMGWSNKVDAVMVGLRRKLGDESGCIKAVTGVGYRYRRADPG
;
A
#
# COMPACT_ATOMS: atom_id res chain seq x y z
N MET A 1 -22.94 -2.73 -17.52
CA MET A 1 -22.28 -4.00 -17.86
C MET A 1 -20.85 -3.94 -17.35
N ALA A 2 -20.68 -4.04 -16.04
CA ALA A 2 -19.36 -4.08 -15.40
C ALA A 2 -18.57 -5.23 -16.01
N GLY A 3 -17.30 -4.96 -16.34
CA GLY A 3 -16.46 -5.83 -17.15
C GLY A 3 -16.32 -7.23 -16.56
N LEU A 4 -17.18 -8.15 -17.01
CA LEU A 4 -16.83 -9.56 -17.09
C LEU A 4 -15.46 -9.63 -17.73
N LYS A 5 -14.47 -10.20 -17.04
CA LYS A 5 -13.25 -10.73 -17.67
C LYS A 5 -13.72 -11.42 -18.95
N ARG A 6 -13.47 -10.81 -20.11
CA ARG A 6 -13.67 -11.49 -21.39
C ARG A 6 -12.79 -12.73 -21.27
N MET A 7 -13.41 -13.89 -21.10
CA MET A 7 -12.73 -15.15 -20.88
C MET A 7 -11.67 -15.28 -21.96
N LEU A 8 -10.39 -15.20 -21.56
CA LEU A 8 -9.28 -15.34 -22.49
C LEU A 8 -9.32 -16.77 -23.05
N PRO A 9 -8.99 -16.96 -24.34
CA PRO A 9 -8.75 -18.29 -24.89
C PRO A 9 -7.69 -18.99 -24.03
N GLY A 10 -7.96 -20.21 -23.53
CA GLY A 10 -7.03 -20.99 -22.69
C GLY A 10 -7.46 -21.22 -21.23
N ILE A 11 -8.49 -20.53 -20.72
CA ILE A 11 -9.01 -20.76 -19.36
C ILE A 11 -9.51 -22.21 -19.15
N ALA A 12 -10.10 -22.81 -20.19
CA ALA A 12 -10.55 -24.21 -20.16
C ALA A 12 -9.43 -25.21 -19.88
N ASP A 13 -8.18 -24.87 -20.20
CA ASP A 13 -7.01 -25.69 -19.92
C ASP A 13 -6.55 -25.51 -18.47
N VAL A 14 -6.57 -24.29 -17.94
CA VAL A 14 -6.23 -24.00 -16.53
C VAL A 14 -7.22 -24.63 -15.53
N LEU A 15 -8.45 -24.88 -15.96
CA LEU A 15 -9.51 -25.50 -15.15
C LEU A 15 -9.53 -27.04 -15.21
N ALA A 16 -8.68 -27.66 -16.04
CA ALA A 16 -8.59 -29.12 -16.11
C ALA A 16 -8.26 -29.71 -14.73
N GLY A 17 -9.01 -30.73 -14.30
CA GLY A 17 -8.83 -31.36 -12.99
C GLY A 17 -9.45 -30.60 -11.81
N ARG A 18 -10.13 -29.46 -12.00
CA ARG A 18 -10.69 -28.61 -10.93
C ARG A 18 -12.18 -28.85 -10.62
N GLY A 19 -12.72 -30.01 -11.02
CA GLY A 19 -14.14 -30.33 -10.86
C GLY A 19 -14.59 -30.34 -9.40
N ALA A 20 -13.80 -30.94 -8.51
CA ALA A 20 -14.13 -31.04 -7.09
C ALA A 20 -14.15 -29.66 -6.39
N GLU A 21 -13.24 -28.75 -6.77
CA GLU A 21 -13.23 -27.39 -6.26
C GLU A 21 -14.43 -26.57 -6.79
N LEU A 22 -14.79 -26.73 -8.07
CA LEU A 22 -15.99 -26.09 -8.64
C LEU A 22 -17.28 -26.59 -7.97
N GLU A 23 -17.36 -27.89 -7.66
CA GLU A 23 -18.49 -28.46 -6.91
C GLU A 23 -18.60 -27.88 -5.49
N GLN A 24 -17.46 -27.71 -4.80
CA GLN A 24 -17.45 -27.04 -3.49
C GLN A 24 -17.85 -25.57 -3.58
N LEU A 25 -17.38 -24.84 -4.59
CA LEU A 25 -17.81 -23.46 -4.83
C LEU A 25 -19.30 -23.37 -5.15
N ALA A 26 -19.85 -24.34 -5.87
CA ALA A 26 -21.28 -24.39 -6.19
C ALA A 26 -22.17 -24.39 -4.94
N THR A 27 -21.68 -24.84 -3.79
CA THR A 27 -22.42 -24.77 -2.51
C THR A 27 -22.73 -23.34 -2.07
N LEU A 28 -22.00 -22.32 -2.54
CA LEU A 28 -22.37 -20.92 -2.31
C LEU A 28 -23.71 -20.56 -2.94
N LEU A 29 -24.11 -21.25 -4.00
CA LEU A 29 -25.40 -21.02 -4.62
C LEU A 29 -26.53 -21.53 -3.73
N ASP A 30 -26.30 -22.47 -2.82
CA ASP A 30 -27.35 -23.03 -1.99
C ASP A 30 -27.85 -22.03 -0.94
N GLU A 31 -29.18 -21.99 -0.71
CA GLU A 31 -29.78 -21.08 0.29
C GLU A 31 -29.19 -21.34 1.69
N MET A 32 -29.10 -22.62 2.06
CA MET A 32 -28.48 -23.10 3.29
C MET A 32 -26.95 -23.24 3.20
N GLY A 33 -26.36 -22.84 2.07
CA GLY A 33 -24.92 -22.83 1.86
C GLY A 33 -24.21 -21.78 2.72
N PRO A 34 -22.86 -21.80 2.77
CA PRO A 34 -22.09 -20.86 3.57
C PRO A 34 -22.35 -19.42 3.17
N ALA A 35 -22.30 -18.48 4.12
CA ALA A 35 -22.40 -17.06 3.82
C ALA A 35 -21.06 -16.51 3.29
N VAL A 36 -19.94 -17.13 3.69
CA VAL A 36 -18.59 -16.79 3.27
C VAL A 36 -17.86 -18.03 2.80
N MET A 37 -17.31 -17.99 1.58
CA MET A 37 -16.36 -18.98 1.08
C MET A 37 -14.99 -18.32 0.95
N TRP A 38 -13.96 -18.96 1.52
CA TRP A 38 -12.58 -18.51 1.41
C TRP A 38 -11.77 -19.49 0.57
N VAL A 39 -11.36 -19.08 -0.62
CA VAL A 39 -10.47 -19.83 -1.49
C VAL A 39 -9.03 -19.42 -1.21
N HIS A 40 -8.17 -20.38 -0.87
CA HIS A 40 -6.75 -20.10 -0.74
C HIS A 40 -5.86 -21.15 -1.39
N GLY A 41 -4.65 -20.75 -1.75
CA GLY A 41 -3.65 -21.61 -2.36
C GLY A 41 -2.43 -20.82 -2.82
N VAL A 42 -1.36 -21.54 -3.15
CA VAL A 42 -0.09 -20.94 -3.61
C VAL A 42 -0.28 -20.04 -4.84
N ALA A 43 0.66 -19.14 -5.08
CA ALA A 43 0.64 -18.31 -6.28
C ALA A 43 0.69 -19.18 -7.56
N GLY A 44 0.06 -18.71 -8.64
CA GLY A 44 0.01 -19.46 -9.92
C GLY A 44 -0.86 -20.73 -9.92
N ILE A 45 -1.53 -21.08 -8.81
CA ILE A 45 -2.33 -22.32 -8.69
C ILE A 45 -3.64 -22.32 -9.50
N GLY A 46 -4.05 -21.17 -10.05
CA GLY A 46 -5.27 -21.02 -10.83
C GLY A 46 -6.49 -20.46 -10.07
N LYS A 47 -6.31 -19.82 -8.90
CA LYS A 47 -7.41 -19.23 -8.11
C LYS A 47 -8.31 -18.30 -8.93
N SER A 48 -7.73 -17.31 -9.61
CA SER A 48 -8.48 -16.33 -10.39
C SER A 48 -9.26 -16.97 -11.53
N ALA A 49 -8.72 -18.03 -12.16
CA ALA A 49 -9.41 -18.81 -13.18
C ALA A 49 -10.59 -19.60 -12.57
N LEU A 50 -10.37 -20.25 -11.42
CA LEU A 50 -11.42 -21.00 -10.70
C LEU A 50 -12.57 -20.08 -10.28
N VAL A 51 -12.27 -18.93 -9.66
CA VAL A 51 -13.27 -17.94 -9.25
C VAL A 51 -14.01 -17.40 -10.47
N GLY A 52 -13.30 -17.01 -11.53
CA GLY A 52 -13.91 -16.51 -12.76
C GLY A 52 -14.88 -17.53 -13.39
N GLN A 53 -14.48 -18.81 -13.43
CA GLN A 53 -15.34 -19.88 -13.94
C GLN A 53 -16.58 -20.07 -13.08
N PHE A 54 -16.43 -20.13 -11.75
CA PHE A 54 -17.56 -20.27 -10.85
C PHE A 54 -18.55 -19.11 -10.99
N LEU A 55 -18.08 -17.86 -11.08
CA LEU A 55 -18.95 -16.69 -11.27
C LEU A 55 -19.68 -16.76 -12.61
N HIS A 56 -19.01 -17.19 -13.68
CA HIS A 56 -19.66 -17.44 -14.96
C HIS A 56 -20.79 -18.49 -14.84
N ASP A 57 -20.51 -19.63 -14.20
CA ASP A 57 -21.50 -20.69 -14.00
C ASP A 57 -22.66 -20.25 -13.09
N ALA A 58 -22.38 -19.40 -12.11
CA ALA A 58 -23.38 -18.81 -11.21
C ALA A 58 -24.31 -17.83 -11.95
N GLU A 59 -23.77 -16.98 -12.82
CA GLU A 59 -24.55 -16.08 -13.67
C GLU A 59 -25.48 -16.85 -14.62
N GLN A 60 -25.01 -17.94 -15.22
CA GLN A 60 -25.85 -18.82 -16.05
C GLN A 60 -27.02 -19.45 -15.26
N ARG A 61 -26.87 -19.57 -13.94
CA ARG A 61 -27.92 -20.06 -13.02
C ARG A 61 -28.77 -18.93 -12.43
N GLY A 62 -28.61 -17.68 -12.91
CA GLY A 62 -29.42 -16.53 -12.54
C GLY A 62 -28.97 -15.79 -11.27
N ALA A 63 -27.74 -16.02 -10.80
CA ALA A 63 -27.14 -15.21 -9.74
C ALA A 63 -26.59 -13.89 -10.31
N GLN A 64 -26.69 -12.82 -9.55
CA GLN A 64 -25.95 -11.59 -9.81
C GLN A 64 -24.56 -11.72 -9.18
N CYS A 65 -23.51 -11.62 -9.99
CA CYS A 65 -22.12 -11.72 -9.53
C CYS A 65 -21.41 -10.37 -9.63
N LEU A 66 -20.67 -10.01 -8.58
CA LEU A 66 -19.80 -8.84 -8.54
C LEU A 66 -18.38 -9.33 -8.27
N LEU A 67 -17.43 -9.02 -9.14
CA LEU A 67 -16.01 -9.32 -8.93
C LEU A 67 -15.26 -8.02 -8.63
N LEU A 68 -14.63 -7.96 -7.47
CA LEU A 68 -13.80 -6.85 -7.02
C LEU A 68 -12.33 -7.31 -6.97
N GLU A 69 -11.43 -6.50 -7.52
CA GLU A 69 -9.99 -6.75 -7.47
C GLU A 69 -9.41 -6.08 -6.21
N GLY A 70 -9.06 -6.88 -5.19
CA GLY A 70 -8.63 -6.40 -3.87
C GLY A 70 -7.44 -5.44 -3.94
N GLY A 71 -6.51 -5.66 -4.86
CA GLY A 71 -5.36 -4.76 -5.08
C GLY A 71 -5.71 -3.38 -5.66
N GLY A 72 -6.93 -3.19 -6.15
CA GLY A 72 -7.46 -1.91 -6.63
C GLY A 72 -8.31 -1.16 -5.60
N ILE A 73 -8.62 -1.79 -4.46
CA ILE A 73 -9.51 -1.24 -3.43
C ILE A 73 -8.66 -0.63 -2.32
N GLU A 74 -8.97 0.62 -1.95
CA GLU A 74 -8.34 1.23 -0.79
C GLU A 74 -8.71 0.43 0.46
N PRO A 75 -7.74 0.03 1.31
CA PRO A 75 -7.96 -0.87 2.44
C PRO A 75 -8.57 -0.14 3.64
N THR A 76 -9.63 0.63 3.37
CA THR A 76 -10.48 1.35 4.33
C THR A 76 -11.94 0.95 4.09
N PRO A 77 -12.81 1.03 5.12
CA PRO A 77 -14.25 0.79 4.94
C PRO A 77 -14.85 1.62 3.81
N GLU A 78 -14.52 2.92 3.76
CA GLU A 78 -14.95 3.85 2.70
C GLU A 78 -14.50 3.35 1.32
N GLY A 79 -13.23 2.94 1.19
CA GLY A 79 -12.66 2.41 -0.05
C GLY A 79 -13.37 1.15 -0.55
N PHE A 80 -13.67 0.21 0.35
CA PHE A 80 -14.40 -1.01 0.01
C PHE A 80 -15.85 -0.72 -0.41
N MET A 81 -16.55 0.13 0.34
CA MET A 81 -17.93 0.51 0.02
C MET A 81 -18.01 1.28 -1.31
N ALA A 82 -17.03 2.15 -1.60
CA ALA A 82 -16.92 2.87 -2.87
C ALA A 82 -16.72 1.90 -4.05
N ALA A 83 -15.83 0.91 -3.91
CA ALA A 83 -15.59 -0.10 -4.95
C ALA A 83 -16.84 -0.94 -5.22
N LEU A 84 -17.57 -1.32 -4.17
CA LEU A 84 -18.84 -2.02 -4.30
C LEU A 84 -19.93 -1.14 -4.93
N GLY A 85 -19.97 0.14 -4.56
CA GLY A 85 -20.88 1.12 -5.13
C GLY A 85 -20.64 1.38 -6.62
N GLU A 86 -19.36 1.44 -7.04
CA GLU A 86 -18.97 1.52 -8.44
C GLU A 86 -19.40 0.27 -9.23
N ALA A 87 -19.17 -0.92 -8.68
CA ALA A 87 -19.55 -2.18 -9.30
C ALA A 87 -21.07 -2.37 -9.44
N THR A 88 -21.84 -1.81 -8.50
CA THR A 88 -23.32 -1.87 -8.49
C THR A 88 -24.00 -0.67 -9.16
N HIS A 89 -23.24 0.39 -9.45
CA HIS A 89 -23.76 1.72 -9.83
C HIS A 89 -24.74 2.32 -8.79
N ILE A 90 -24.58 1.95 -7.51
CA ILE A 90 -25.38 2.44 -6.39
C ILE A 90 -24.44 3.13 -5.40
N ARG A 91 -24.85 4.28 -4.86
CA ARG A 91 -24.07 4.94 -3.81
C ARG A 91 -24.21 4.15 -2.50
N LEU A 92 -23.09 3.66 -1.98
CA LEU A 92 -23.00 2.93 -0.72
C LEU A 92 -21.91 3.60 0.13
N GLU A 93 -22.24 3.99 1.35
CA GLU A 93 -21.33 4.67 2.28
C GLU A 93 -21.01 3.79 3.49
N THR A 94 -21.99 3.00 3.93
CA THR A 94 -21.88 2.14 5.11
C THR A 94 -22.40 0.73 4.82
N PRO A 95 -22.00 -0.28 5.62
CA PRO A 95 -22.55 -1.64 5.50
C PRO A 95 -24.08 -1.71 5.62
N HIS A 96 -24.72 -0.77 6.31
CA HIS A 96 -26.18 -0.70 6.39
C HIS A 96 -26.85 -0.44 5.04
N ASP A 97 -26.16 0.27 4.14
CA ASP A 97 -26.68 0.59 2.81
C ASP A 97 -26.79 -0.67 1.94
N LEU A 98 -26.09 -1.76 2.28
CA LEU A 98 -26.17 -3.02 1.53
C LEU A 98 -27.61 -3.56 1.44
N ALA A 99 -28.49 -3.19 2.38
CA ALA A 99 -29.90 -3.56 2.32
C ALA A 99 -30.59 -3.16 0.99
N VAL A 100 -30.10 -2.14 0.28
CA VAL A 100 -30.63 -1.74 -1.03
C VAL A 100 -30.28 -2.71 -2.15
N LEU A 101 -29.27 -3.56 -1.95
CA LEU A 101 -28.86 -4.61 -2.89
C LEU A 101 -29.76 -5.86 -2.79
N ARG A 102 -30.78 -5.83 -1.93
CA ARG A 102 -31.84 -6.85 -1.93
C ARG A 102 -32.50 -6.83 -3.31
N GLY A 103 -32.37 -7.92 -4.06
CA GLY A 103 -33.01 -8.08 -5.36
C GLY A 103 -34.49 -7.70 -5.29
N GLY A 104 -35.00 -7.09 -6.36
CA GLY A 104 -36.43 -6.75 -6.48
C GLY A 104 -37.35 -7.98 -6.42
N GLN A 105 -38.58 -7.89 -6.91
CA GLN A 105 -39.57 -8.98 -6.81
C GLN A 105 -39.12 -10.36 -7.38
N GLN A 106 -37.99 -10.42 -8.11
CA GLN A 106 -37.25 -11.66 -8.36
C GLN A 106 -36.04 -11.76 -7.39
N ARG A 107 -36.09 -12.73 -6.47
CA ARG A 107 -35.00 -13.15 -5.56
C ARG A 107 -33.75 -13.63 -6.33
N GLN A 108 -33.03 -12.75 -7.02
CA GLN A 108 -31.73 -13.09 -7.62
C GLN A 108 -30.69 -13.17 -6.50
N ARG A 109 -29.95 -14.28 -6.44
CA ARG A 109 -28.87 -14.50 -5.45
C ARG A 109 -27.70 -13.59 -5.78
N LEU A 110 -27.16 -12.86 -4.80
CA LEU A 110 -26.03 -11.95 -4.98
C LEU A 110 -24.74 -12.63 -4.50
N ILE A 111 -23.71 -12.66 -5.34
CA ILE A 111 -22.36 -13.13 -4.97
C ILE A 111 -21.39 -11.96 -5.11
N ILE A 112 -20.77 -11.57 -4.01
CA ILE A 112 -19.69 -10.59 -3.98
C ILE A 112 -18.38 -11.37 -3.89
N ALA A 113 -17.60 -11.37 -4.95
CA ALA A 113 -16.28 -12.00 -5.00
C ALA A 113 -15.18 -10.95 -4.89
N VAL A 114 -14.17 -11.22 -4.08
CA VAL A 114 -12.96 -10.40 -3.94
C VAL A 114 -11.76 -11.28 -4.26
N ASP A 115 -11.04 -10.97 -5.33
CA ASP A 115 -9.77 -11.63 -5.64
C ASP A 115 -8.58 -10.84 -5.09
N GLY A 116 -7.56 -11.52 -4.58
CA GLY A 116 -6.41 -10.89 -3.94
C GLY A 116 -6.73 -10.22 -2.59
N VAL A 117 -7.47 -10.91 -1.72
CA VAL A 117 -7.86 -10.41 -0.38
C VAL A 117 -6.66 -10.05 0.52
N GLU A 118 -5.45 -10.51 0.20
CA GLU A 118 -4.22 -10.09 0.90
C GLU A 118 -3.97 -8.57 0.85
N ALA A 119 -4.49 -7.85 -0.15
CA ALA A 119 -4.39 -6.40 -0.23
C ALA A 119 -5.30 -5.69 0.79
N LEU A 120 -6.30 -6.39 1.33
CA LEU A 120 -7.30 -5.88 2.26
C LEU A 120 -7.04 -6.31 3.71
N ARG A 121 -5.79 -6.65 4.07
CA ARG A 121 -5.45 -7.10 5.44
C ARG A 121 -5.86 -6.09 6.52
N LEU A 122 -5.78 -4.78 6.25
CA LEU A 122 -6.22 -3.74 7.21
C LEU A 122 -7.74 -3.76 7.47
N LEU A 123 -8.51 -4.47 6.65
CA LEU A 123 -9.96 -4.61 6.75
C LEU A 123 -10.41 -5.96 7.32
N ASP A 124 -9.51 -6.89 7.67
CA ASP A 124 -9.88 -8.23 8.14
C ASP A 124 -10.96 -8.20 9.23
N THR A 125 -10.72 -7.39 10.26
CA THR A 125 -11.67 -7.17 11.36
C THR A 125 -12.98 -6.58 10.88
N TRP A 126 -12.95 -5.54 10.04
CA TRP A 126 -14.16 -4.86 9.56
C TRP A 126 -14.99 -5.75 8.63
N LEU A 127 -14.37 -6.52 7.75
CA LEU A 127 -15.04 -7.49 6.90
C LEU A 127 -15.83 -8.49 7.74
N ARG A 128 -15.21 -9.01 8.80
CA ARG A 128 -15.85 -9.98 9.71
C ARG A 128 -16.91 -9.36 10.61
N SER A 129 -16.63 -8.25 11.28
CA SER A 129 -17.51 -7.70 12.33
C SER A 129 -18.56 -6.72 11.82
N SER A 130 -18.36 -6.15 10.62
CA SER A 130 -19.22 -5.10 10.07
C SER A 130 -19.82 -5.49 8.72
N LEU A 131 -19.01 -5.90 7.74
CA LEU A 131 -19.55 -6.22 6.40
C LEU A 131 -20.42 -7.49 6.42
N VAL A 132 -19.87 -8.62 6.88
CA VAL A 132 -20.54 -9.94 6.83
C VAL A 132 -21.88 -9.93 7.59
N PRO A 133 -21.99 -9.37 8.82
CA PRO A 133 -23.26 -9.32 9.53
C PRO A 133 -24.34 -8.47 8.85
N HIS A 134 -23.95 -7.53 7.98
CA HIS A 134 -24.87 -6.66 7.24
C HIS A 134 -25.13 -7.11 5.80
N LEU A 135 -24.60 -8.27 5.39
CA LEU A 135 -24.92 -8.85 4.09
C LEU A 135 -26.44 -9.07 3.97
N PRO A 136 -27.06 -8.66 2.86
CA PRO A 136 -28.48 -8.92 2.60
C PRO A 136 -28.81 -10.40 2.65
N GLU A 137 -30.07 -10.72 2.95
CA GLU A 137 -30.55 -12.10 2.89
C GLU A 137 -30.32 -12.70 1.49
N GLY A 138 -29.63 -13.85 1.44
CA GLY A 138 -29.26 -14.50 0.18
C GLY A 138 -28.01 -13.95 -0.51
N ALA A 139 -27.39 -12.89 0.01
CA ALA A 139 -26.08 -12.43 -0.45
C ALA A 139 -24.95 -13.27 0.15
N LYS A 140 -23.96 -13.60 -0.66
CA LYS A 140 -22.82 -14.46 -0.30
C LYS A 140 -21.51 -13.75 -0.63
N LEU A 141 -20.48 -13.98 0.19
CA LEU A 141 -19.14 -13.43 0.01
C LEU A 141 -18.15 -14.53 -0.38
N LEU A 142 -17.40 -14.33 -1.46
CA LEU A 142 -16.33 -15.20 -1.93
C LEU A 142 -15.00 -14.44 -1.82
N LEU A 143 -14.11 -14.87 -0.95
CA LEU A 143 -12.78 -14.26 -0.77
C LEU A 143 -11.71 -15.19 -1.33
N SER A 144 -10.86 -14.69 -2.22
CA SER A 144 -9.74 -15.43 -2.82
C SER A 144 -8.42 -14.79 -2.43
N GLY A 145 -7.47 -15.60 -1.93
CA GLY A 145 -6.16 -15.11 -1.51
C GLY A 145 -5.08 -16.19 -1.44
N ARG A 146 -3.88 -15.79 -1.03
CA ARG A 146 -2.76 -16.74 -0.87
C ARG A 146 -2.83 -17.54 0.43
N HIS A 147 -3.35 -16.93 1.48
CA HIS A 147 -3.33 -17.46 2.84
C HIS A 147 -4.72 -17.85 3.33
N ARG A 148 -4.75 -18.64 4.40
CA ARG A 148 -5.98 -18.97 5.11
C ARG A 148 -6.55 -17.74 5.82
N PRO A 149 -7.86 -17.71 6.11
CA PRO A 149 -8.42 -16.71 7.03
C PRO A 149 -7.73 -16.79 8.40
N THR A 150 -7.65 -15.65 9.09
CA THR A 150 -7.18 -15.59 10.48
C THR A 150 -8.10 -16.42 11.40
N ALA A 151 -7.59 -16.85 12.56
CA ALA A 151 -8.35 -17.65 13.52
C ALA A 151 -9.70 -17.01 13.93
N ASN A 152 -9.78 -15.68 13.89
CA ASN A 152 -10.97 -14.90 14.22
C ASN A 152 -12.15 -15.13 13.26
N TRP A 153 -11.91 -15.55 12.01
CA TRP A 153 -12.98 -15.87 11.06
C TRP A 153 -13.77 -17.12 11.43
N TYR A 154 -13.20 -18.05 12.20
CA TYR A 154 -13.86 -19.32 12.55
C TYR A 154 -14.72 -19.22 13.82
N ARG A 155 -14.79 -18.04 14.44
CA ARG A 155 -15.41 -17.83 15.75
C ARG A 155 -16.54 -16.79 15.70
N GLY A 156 -17.26 -16.66 16.81
CA GLY A 156 -18.38 -15.73 16.94
C GLY A 156 -19.56 -16.07 16.02
N SER A 157 -20.37 -15.06 15.71
CA SER A 157 -21.57 -15.20 14.86
C SER A 157 -21.25 -15.54 13.39
N VAL A 158 -20.06 -15.19 12.92
CA VAL A 158 -19.62 -15.42 11.53
C VAL A 158 -19.02 -16.81 11.33
N GLY A 159 -18.35 -17.37 12.34
CA GLY A 159 -17.65 -18.67 12.27
C GLY A 159 -18.43 -19.79 11.56
N PRO A 160 -19.66 -20.13 12.00
CA PRO A 160 -20.45 -21.19 11.39
C PRO A 160 -20.77 -20.96 9.90
N ALA A 161 -20.78 -19.70 9.45
CA ALA A 161 -21.07 -19.28 8.08
C ALA A 161 -19.85 -19.30 7.14
N VAL A 162 -18.63 -19.52 7.66
CA VAL A 162 -17.39 -19.55 6.88
C VAL A 162 -17.06 -20.98 6.43
N ARG A 163 -16.72 -21.14 5.15
CA ARG A 163 -16.12 -22.36 4.61
C ARG A 163 -14.81 -22.01 3.92
N VAL A 164 -13.85 -22.92 3.99
CA VAL A 164 -12.51 -22.72 3.44
C VAL A 164 -12.24 -23.80 2.41
N LEU A 165 -11.90 -23.38 1.19
CA LEU A 165 -11.50 -24.22 0.09
C LEU A 165 -10.00 -24.04 -0.13
N THR A 166 -9.23 -25.10 0.13
CA THR A 166 -7.80 -25.15 -0.18
C THR A 166 -7.59 -25.66 -1.59
N MET A 167 -7.04 -24.84 -2.49
CA MET A 167 -6.61 -25.30 -3.81
C MET A 167 -5.29 -26.06 -3.71
N ALA A 168 -5.35 -27.37 -3.91
CA ALA A 168 -4.17 -28.22 -4.00
C ALA A 168 -3.45 -28.07 -5.35
N PRO A 169 -2.17 -28.44 -5.45
CA PRO A 169 -1.54 -28.79 -6.72
C PRO A 169 -2.41 -29.72 -7.58
N LEU A 170 -2.34 -29.55 -8.90
CA LEU A 170 -2.97 -30.51 -9.83
C LEU A 170 -2.41 -31.91 -9.57
N ALA A 171 -3.30 -32.90 -9.55
CA ALA A 171 -2.86 -34.29 -9.48
C ALA A 171 -2.03 -34.63 -10.73
N LEU A 172 -1.14 -35.62 -10.60
CA LEU A 172 -0.24 -35.99 -11.69
C LEU A 172 -0.97 -36.29 -13.02
N PRO A 173 -2.11 -37.00 -13.06
CA PRO A 173 -2.86 -37.23 -14.31
C PRO A 173 -3.36 -35.93 -14.96
N ASP A 174 -3.86 -34.99 -14.15
CA ASP A 174 -4.37 -33.71 -14.64
C ASP A 174 -3.23 -32.81 -15.14
N ALA A 175 -2.10 -32.81 -14.44
CA ALA A 175 -0.90 -32.09 -14.87
C ALA A 175 -0.35 -32.62 -16.20
N MET A 176 -0.35 -33.95 -16.38
CA MET A 176 0.02 -34.58 -17.65
C MET A 176 -0.95 -34.23 -18.76
N GLN A 177 -2.26 -34.31 -18.50
CA GLN A 177 -3.29 -33.95 -19.48
C GLN A 177 -3.16 -32.48 -19.90
N LEU A 178 -2.86 -31.58 -18.96
CA LEU A 178 -2.63 -30.17 -19.26
C LEU A 178 -1.42 -29.97 -20.17
N LEU A 179 -0.29 -30.63 -19.90
CA LEU A 179 0.89 -30.59 -20.78
C LEU A 179 0.58 -31.10 -22.20
N GLU A 180 -0.20 -32.18 -22.30
CA GLU A 180 -0.60 -32.75 -23.59
C GLU A 180 -1.50 -31.80 -24.39
N ARG A 181 -2.45 -31.12 -23.74
CA ARG A 181 -3.30 -30.10 -24.36
C ARG A 181 -2.49 -28.90 -24.86
N GLN A 182 -1.40 -28.57 -24.17
CA GLN A 182 -0.44 -27.55 -24.59
C GLN A 182 0.52 -28.02 -25.70
N GLY A 183 0.29 -29.21 -26.27
CA GLY A 183 0.98 -29.71 -27.46
C GLY A 183 2.18 -30.60 -27.19
N LEU A 184 2.43 -31.01 -25.94
CA LEU A 184 3.52 -31.94 -25.61
C LEU A 184 3.08 -33.39 -25.83
N SER A 185 4.02 -34.25 -26.22
CA SER A 185 3.76 -35.70 -26.31
C SER A 185 3.57 -36.32 -24.92
N SER A 186 2.83 -37.42 -24.83
CA SER A 186 2.65 -38.17 -23.57
C SER A 186 3.96 -38.60 -22.92
N ALA A 187 5.00 -38.88 -23.72
CA ALA A 187 6.33 -39.19 -23.22
C ALA A 187 6.99 -37.98 -22.52
N GLN A 188 6.87 -36.79 -23.10
CA GLN A 188 7.36 -35.55 -22.48
C GLN A 188 6.54 -35.20 -21.24
N ALA A 189 5.21 -35.31 -21.30
CA ALA A 189 4.33 -35.03 -20.17
C ALA A 189 4.65 -35.92 -18.95
N THR A 190 4.89 -37.22 -19.18
CA THR A 190 5.28 -38.19 -18.14
C THR A 190 6.59 -37.80 -17.42
N VAL A 191 7.56 -37.26 -18.17
CA VAL A 191 8.86 -36.85 -17.61
C VAL A 191 8.76 -35.51 -16.88
N LEU A 192 7.99 -34.56 -17.40
CA LEU A 192 7.95 -33.20 -16.90
C LEU A 192 7.00 -33.02 -15.70
N ALA A 193 5.80 -33.61 -15.76
CA ALA A 193 4.75 -33.36 -14.76
C ALA A 193 5.18 -33.54 -13.29
N PRO A 194 5.95 -34.58 -12.91
CA PRO A 194 6.41 -34.75 -11.52
C PRO A 194 7.29 -33.61 -10.99
N ARG A 195 7.97 -32.88 -11.88
CA ARG A 195 8.93 -31.81 -11.52
C ARG A 195 8.29 -30.43 -11.43
N LEU A 196 7.06 -30.29 -11.89
CA LEU A 196 6.35 -29.01 -11.98
C LEU A 196 5.43 -28.75 -10.79
N HIS A 197 5.47 -29.61 -9.76
CA HIS A 197 4.71 -29.47 -8.51
C HIS A 197 3.20 -29.28 -8.70
N GLY A 198 2.64 -29.83 -9.80
CA GLY A 198 1.24 -29.64 -10.15
C GLY A 198 0.81 -28.16 -10.28
N ASN A 199 1.75 -27.24 -10.50
CA ASN A 199 1.47 -25.81 -10.60
C ASN A 199 1.13 -25.43 -12.06
N PRO A 200 -0.09 -24.94 -12.35
CA PRO A 200 -0.51 -24.61 -13.71
C PRO A 200 0.39 -23.59 -14.42
N LEU A 201 0.89 -22.58 -13.72
CA LEU A 201 1.78 -21.57 -14.30
C LEU A 201 3.15 -22.16 -14.66
N ALA A 202 3.71 -23.04 -13.80
CA ALA A 202 4.93 -23.77 -14.12
C ALA A 202 4.73 -24.71 -15.33
N ILE A 203 3.56 -25.35 -15.42
CA ILE A 203 3.17 -26.19 -16.55
C ILE A 203 3.10 -25.37 -17.84
N GLN A 204 2.46 -24.21 -17.82
CA GLN A 204 2.37 -23.31 -18.97
C GLN A 204 3.76 -22.83 -19.44
N LEU A 205 4.62 -22.40 -18.51
CA LEU A 205 5.98 -21.98 -18.84
C LEU A 205 6.83 -23.13 -19.40
N ALA A 206 6.75 -24.31 -18.80
CA ALA A 206 7.45 -25.49 -19.28
C ALA A 206 6.97 -25.90 -20.68
N ALA A 207 5.66 -25.85 -20.92
CA ALA A 207 5.09 -26.17 -22.21
C ALA A 207 5.51 -25.18 -23.31
N THR A 208 5.72 -23.92 -22.94
CA THR A 208 6.15 -22.87 -23.87
C THR A 208 7.65 -22.95 -24.19
N THR A 209 8.49 -23.29 -23.21
CA THR A 209 9.96 -23.15 -23.32
C THR A 209 10.71 -24.44 -23.66
N LEU A 210 10.23 -25.60 -23.20
CA LEU A 210 10.94 -26.86 -23.33
C LEU A 210 10.82 -27.56 -24.69
N PRO A 211 9.76 -27.38 -25.51
CA PRO A 211 9.72 -27.99 -26.85
C PRO A 211 10.89 -27.60 -27.75
N ALA A 212 11.41 -26.38 -27.60
CA ALA A 212 12.60 -25.91 -28.32
C ALA A 212 13.91 -26.55 -27.83
N ARG A 213 13.88 -27.36 -26.76
CA ARG A 213 15.05 -27.90 -26.05
C ARG A 213 14.89 -29.40 -25.69
N PRO A 214 14.82 -30.30 -26.68
CA PRO A 214 14.53 -31.72 -26.45
C PRO A 214 15.55 -32.47 -25.56
N GLY A 215 16.76 -31.94 -25.37
CA GLY A 215 17.78 -32.50 -24.47
C GLY A 215 17.80 -31.94 -23.05
N TYR A 216 17.06 -30.85 -22.79
CA TYR A 216 17.06 -30.19 -21.48
C TYR A 216 16.24 -30.99 -20.47
N ARG A 217 16.79 -31.18 -19.27
CA ARG A 217 16.13 -31.92 -18.18
C ARG A 217 15.98 -31.02 -16.98
N LEU A 218 14.74 -30.74 -16.59
CA LEU A 218 14.45 -30.10 -15.32
C LEU A 218 14.93 -30.99 -14.17
N ILE A 219 15.62 -30.38 -13.22
CA ILE A 219 16.07 -31.04 -11.98
C ILE A 219 14.90 -31.03 -10.99
N GLU A 220 14.84 -32.06 -10.14
CA GLU A 220 13.91 -32.06 -9.01
C GLU A 220 14.37 -31.04 -7.98
N ALA A 221 13.58 -29.99 -7.79
CA ALA A 221 13.91 -28.85 -6.93
C ALA A 221 12.62 -28.23 -6.37
N SER A 222 12.73 -27.20 -5.52
CA SER A 222 11.56 -26.46 -5.05
C SER A 222 10.82 -25.77 -6.20
N LEU A 223 9.52 -25.51 -6.03
CA LEU A 223 8.73 -24.77 -7.03
C LEU A 223 9.35 -23.42 -7.38
N GLN A 224 9.93 -22.72 -6.41
CA GLN A 224 10.63 -21.45 -6.63
C GLN A 224 11.79 -21.62 -7.60
N HIS A 225 12.66 -22.62 -7.38
CA HIS A 225 13.80 -22.88 -8.27
C HIS A 225 13.37 -23.32 -9.67
N VAL A 226 12.30 -24.10 -9.77
CA VAL A 226 11.70 -24.49 -11.06
C VAL A 226 11.20 -23.26 -11.81
N MET A 227 10.52 -22.34 -11.12
CA MET A 227 10.03 -21.10 -11.72
C MET A 227 11.17 -20.17 -12.16
N ASP A 228 12.21 -20.03 -11.34
CA ASP A 228 13.40 -19.24 -11.70
C ASP A 228 14.04 -19.79 -12.98
N THR A 229 14.22 -21.12 -13.04
CA THR A 229 14.78 -21.82 -14.20
C THR A 229 13.92 -21.62 -15.46
N LEU A 230 12.61 -21.86 -15.36
CA LEU A 230 11.70 -21.74 -16.49
C LEU A 230 11.59 -20.30 -17.01
N THR A 231 11.63 -19.32 -16.10
CA THR A 231 11.61 -17.90 -16.45
C THR A 231 12.90 -17.49 -17.17
N GLU A 232 14.05 -17.98 -16.72
CA GLU A 232 15.34 -17.74 -17.40
C GLU A 232 15.37 -18.36 -18.80
N LEU A 233 14.84 -19.58 -18.96
CA LEU A 233 14.70 -20.22 -20.27
C LEU A 233 13.78 -19.41 -21.19
N TYR A 234 12.65 -18.93 -20.67
CA TYR A 234 11.73 -18.06 -21.41
C TYR A 234 12.42 -16.77 -21.87
N LEU A 235 13.16 -16.10 -20.99
CA LEU A 235 13.93 -14.91 -21.35
C LEU A 235 15.02 -15.18 -22.40
N THR A 236 15.59 -16.39 -22.39
CA THR A 236 16.60 -16.81 -23.37
C THR A 236 16.00 -17.00 -24.76
N ASP A 237 14.74 -17.44 -24.85
CA ASP A 237 14.01 -17.58 -26.12
C ASP A 237 13.66 -16.25 -26.77
N ILE A 238 13.59 -15.17 -25.98
CA ILE A 238 13.36 -13.82 -26.48
C ILE A 238 14.62 -13.32 -27.21
N THR A 239 14.53 -13.27 -28.53
CA THR A 239 15.62 -12.79 -29.40
C THR A 239 15.60 -11.28 -29.61
N ASP A 240 14.43 -10.62 -29.48
CA ASP A 240 14.30 -9.17 -29.56
C ASP A 240 14.79 -8.50 -28.25
N PRO A 241 15.89 -7.74 -28.27
CA PRO A 241 16.40 -7.05 -27.07
C PRO A 241 15.36 -6.10 -26.45
N LEU A 242 14.47 -5.53 -27.27
CA LEU A 242 13.41 -4.65 -26.78
C LEU A 242 12.40 -5.43 -25.93
N GLN A 243 11.95 -6.60 -26.38
CA GLN A 243 11.05 -7.45 -25.61
C GLN A 243 11.61 -7.82 -24.24
N ARG A 244 12.92 -8.13 -24.16
CA ARG A 244 13.59 -8.40 -22.88
C ARG A 244 13.59 -7.17 -21.97
N ARG A 245 13.97 -6.00 -22.49
CA ARG A 245 13.95 -4.73 -21.75
C ARG A 245 12.55 -4.34 -21.25
N LEU A 246 11.52 -4.63 -22.03
CA LEU A 246 10.13 -4.39 -21.63
C LEU A 246 9.74 -5.26 -20.43
N LEU A 247 10.14 -6.53 -20.39
CA LEU A 247 9.90 -7.41 -19.26
C LEU A 247 10.71 -7.02 -18.01
N GLU A 248 11.95 -6.57 -18.20
CA GLU A 248 12.78 -6.01 -17.12
C GLU A 248 12.16 -4.74 -16.53
N GLY A 249 11.62 -3.84 -17.36
CA GLY A 249 10.88 -2.66 -16.88
C GLY A 249 9.56 -3.04 -16.20
N ALA A 250 8.86 -4.04 -16.74
CA ALA A 250 7.58 -4.52 -16.21
C ALA A 250 7.72 -5.21 -14.85
N CYS A 251 8.86 -5.85 -14.54
CA CYS A 251 9.01 -6.56 -13.28
C CYS A 251 9.26 -5.63 -12.07
N VAL A 252 9.75 -4.41 -12.34
CA VAL A 252 10.11 -3.40 -11.33
C VAL A 252 8.88 -2.70 -10.72
N VAL A 253 7.72 -2.78 -11.36
CA VAL A 253 6.53 -2.04 -10.96
C VAL A 253 5.36 -2.96 -10.65
N ARG A 254 4.49 -2.54 -9.73
CA ARG A 254 3.28 -3.30 -9.36
C ARG A 254 2.32 -3.44 -10.55
N ARG A 255 2.14 -2.34 -11.27
CA ARG A 255 1.19 -2.14 -12.35
C ARG A 255 1.87 -1.31 -13.43
N ILE A 256 1.69 -1.71 -14.67
CA ILE A 256 2.32 -1.11 -15.84
C ILE A 256 1.28 -0.23 -16.51
N THR A 257 1.58 1.06 -16.61
CA THR A 257 0.79 2.03 -17.39
C THR A 257 1.66 2.60 -18.50
N GLU A 258 1.03 3.08 -19.57
CA GLU A 258 1.76 3.70 -20.67
C GLU A 258 2.69 4.85 -20.21
N PRO A 259 2.24 5.80 -19.35
CA PRO A 259 3.12 6.86 -18.85
C PRO A 259 4.30 6.35 -18.02
N LEU A 260 4.09 5.32 -17.20
CA LEU A 260 5.15 4.74 -16.36
C LEU A 260 6.21 4.03 -17.22
N LEU A 261 5.75 3.31 -18.25
CA LEU A 261 6.63 2.63 -19.20
C LEU A 261 7.46 3.64 -20.01
N GLY A 262 6.85 4.73 -20.48
CA GLY A 262 7.56 5.81 -21.17
C GLY A 262 8.59 6.52 -20.29
N ALA A 263 8.34 6.63 -18.98
CA ALA A 263 9.31 7.19 -18.04
C ALA A 263 10.50 6.25 -17.78
N MET A 264 10.27 4.94 -17.65
CA MET A 264 11.33 3.95 -17.42
C MET A 264 12.16 3.70 -18.68
N ILE A 265 11.52 3.68 -19.86
CA ILE A 265 12.10 3.29 -21.16
C ILE A 265 11.86 4.44 -22.18
N PRO A 266 12.52 5.60 -22.02
CA PRO A 266 12.21 6.81 -22.79
C PRO A 266 12.64 6.75 -24.25
N ASP A 267 13.50 5.80 -24.62
CA ASP A 267 14.02 5.60 -25.97
C ASP A 267 13.05 4.83 -26.89
N VAL A 268 11.91 4.40 -26.36
CA VAL A 268 10.89 3.64 -27.08
C VAL A 268 9.55 4.37 -26.98
N SER A 269 8.79 4.37 -28.06
CA SER A 269 7.40 4.82 -28.06
C SER A 269 6.60 4.11 -26.96
N SER A 270 6.04 4.87 -26.02
CA SER A 270 5.28 4.34 -24.88
C SER A 270 4.09 3.49 -25.33
N ALA A 271 3.37 3.95 -26.36
CA ALA A 271 2.23 3.26 -26.94
C ALA A 271 2.63 1.91 -27.54
N ASP A 272 3.73 1.87 -28.29
CA ASP A 272 4.23 0.63 -28.91
C ASP A 272 4.76 -0.34 -27.86
N ALA A 273 5.49 0.17 -26.87
CA ALA A 273 6.00 -0.59 -25.74
C ALA A 273 4.86 -1.25 -24.95
N TYR A 274 3.79 -0.49 -24.68
CA TYR A 274 2.61 -0.96 -23.97
C TYR A 274 1.84 -2.01 -24.80
N ALA A 275 1.65 -1.75 -26.10
CA ALA A 275 0.99 -2.69 -27.01
C ALA A 275 1.76 -4.02 -27.12
N ARG A 276 3.10 -3.97 -27.18
CA ARG A 276 3.96 -5.17 -27.18
C ARG A 276 3.91 -5.93 -25.86
N LEU A 277 3.95 -5.24 -24.71
CA LEU A 277 3.83 -5.90 -23.41
C LEU A 277 2.52 -6.68 -23.27
N ARG A 278 1.43 -6.13 -23.81
CA ARG A 278 0.12 -6.77 -23.79
C ARG A 278 0.06 -8.08 -24.57
N THR A 279 1.00 -8.37 -25.49
CA THR A 279 1.01 -9.62 -26.25
C THR A 279 1.70 -10.78 -25.54
N PHE A 280 2.35 -10.55 -24.40
CA PHE A 280 2.98 -11.61 -23.63
C PHE A 280 1.92 -12.41 -22.86
N ASP A 281 1.98 -13.75 -22.96
CA ASP A 281 1.10 -14.66 -22.20
C ASP A 281 1.31 -14.57 -20.68
N LEU A 282 2.38 -13.90 -20.25
CA LEU A 282 2.74 -13.71 -18.85
C LEU A 282 2.13 -12.43 -18.24
N VAL A 283 1.48 -11.61 -19.08
CA VAL A 283 0.94 -10.30 -18.74
C VAL A 283 -0.59 -10.31 -18.80
N GLU A 284 -1.22 -9.96 -17.70
CA GLU A 284 -2.67 -9.79 -17.58
C GLU A 284 -3.06 -8.34 -17.85
N SER A 285 -4.17 -8.14 -18.57
CA SER A 285 -4.76 -6.81 -18.79
C SER A 285 -5.85 -6.53 -17.75
N LEU A 286 -5.65 -5.50 -16.94
CA LEU A 286 -6.65 -4.98 -16.01
C LEU A 286 -7.27 -3.67 -16.56
N PRO A 287 -8.42 -3.22 -16.02
CA PRO A 287 -9.04 -1.97 -16.44
C PRO A 287 -8.13 -0.74 -16.33
N ASP A 288 -7.15 -0.76 -15.43
CA ASP A 288 -6.31 0.37 -15.05
C ASP A 288 -4.82 0.17 -15.36
N GLY A 289 -4.44 -0.90 -16.09
CA GLY A 289 -3.07 -1.15 -16.54
C GLY A 289 -2.80 -2.60 -16.88
N LEU A 290 -1.53 -2.95 -17.09
CA LEU A 290 -1.07 -4.33 -17.24
C LEU A 290 -0.41 -4.81 -15.95
N VAL A 291 -0.52 -6.11 -15.66
CA VAL A 291 0.13 -6.73 -14.51
C VAL A 291 0.85 -7.99 -14.94
N LEU A 292 2.11 -8.12 -14.55
CA LEU A 292 2.87 -9.34 -14.74
C LEU A 292 2.50 -10.37 -13.67
N HIS A 293 2.33 -11.65 -14.04
CA HIS A 293 2.05 -12.71 -13.07
C HIS A 293 3.07 -12.72 -11.94
N ALA A 294 2.60 -12.72 -10.68
CA ALA A 294 3.44 -12.46 -9.52
C ALA A 294 4.68 -13.37 -9.41
N MET A 295 4.54 -14.69 -9.62
CA MET A 295 5.70 -15.60 -9.56
C MET A 295 6.71 -15.37 -10.68
N VAL A 296 6.23 -14.99 -11.87
CA VAL A 296 7.08 -14.65 -13.02
C VAL A 296 7.80 -13.33 -12.74
N ARG A 297 7.08 -12.33 -12.21
CA ARG A 297 7.67 -11.07 -11.77
C ARG A 297 8.78 -11.28 -10.74
N GLU A 298 8.51 -12.04 -9.69
CA GLU A 298 9.49 -12.34 -8.64
C GLU A 298 10.72 -13.08 -9.20
N ALA A 299 10.53 -14.03 -10.13
CA ALA A 299 11.64 -14.73 -10.79
C ALA A 299 12.44 -13.81 -11.73
N LEU A 300 11.76 -12.99 -12.53
CA LEU A 300 12.37 -12.00 -13.42
C LEU A 300 13.16 -10.96 -12.64
N GLU A 301 12.60 -10.45 -11.54
CA GLU A 301 13.25 -9.46 -10.69
C GLU A 301 14.50 -10.05 -10.01
N ARG A 302 14.42 -11.25 -9.42
CA ARG A 302 15.60 -11.95 -8.86
C ARG A 302 16.71 -12.11 -9.90
N SER A 303 16.35 -12.54 -11.12
CA SER A 303 17.30 -12.69 -12.23
C SER A 303 17.87 -11.33 -12.67
N PHE A 304 17.05 -10.29 -12.72
CA PHE A 304 17.47 -8.96 -13.14
C PHE A 304 18.44 -8.34 -12.12
N VAL A 305 18.10 -8.35 -10.84
CA VAL A 305 18.98 -7.86 -9.75
C VAL A 305 20.31 -8.60 -9.74
N ALA A 306 20.31 -9.92 -9.96
CA ALA A 306 21.54 -10.71 -9.96
C ALA A 306 22.44 -10.42 -11.18
N ARG A 307 21.86 -10.11 -12.34
CA ARG A 307 22.62 -9.85 -13.58
C ARG A 307 23.06 -8.39 -13.69
N ASP A 308 22.20 -7.46 -13.30
CA ASP A 308 22.36 -6.03 -13.55
C ASP A 308 21.64 -5.19 -12.48
N PRO A 309 22.21 -5.12 -11.25
CA PRO A 309 21.60 -4.38 -10.14
C PRO A 309 21.54 -2.87 -10.39
N GLU A 310 22.45 -2.33 -11.21
CA GLU A 310 22.49 -0.90 -11.53
C GLU A 310 21.31 -0.48 -12.41
N HIS A 311 21.04 -1.21 -13.51
CA HIS A 311 19.88 -0.91 -14.34
C HIS A 311 18.55 -1.19 -13.62
N HIS A 312 18.48 -2.20 -12.75
CA HIS A 312 17.30 -2.42 -11.90
C HIS A 312 17.02 -1.20 -11.00
N LEU A 313 18.05 -0.68 -10.33
CA LEU A 313 17.95 0.54 -9.52
C LEU A 313 17.51 1.74 -10.36
N GLN A 314 18.10 1.94 -11.55
CA GLN A 314 17.73 3.05 -12.45
C GLN A 314 16.25 2.97 -12.87
N TYR A 315 15.73 1.78 -13.17
CA TYR A 315 14.32 1.60 -13.49
C TYR A 315 13.42 1.92 -12.29
N ARG A 316 13.80 1.49 -11.08
CA ARG A 316 13.08 1.86 -9.84
C ARG A 316 13.06 3.36 -9.60
N GLN A 317 14.20 4.03 -9.78
CA GLN A 317 14.31 5.49 -9.66
C GLN A 317 13.41 6.22 -10.65
N ARG A 318 13.42 5.81 -11.94
CA ARG A 318 12.54 6.40 -12.97
C ARG A 318 11.06 6.14 -12.68
N ALA A 319 10.72 4.95 -12.22
CA ALA A 319 9.36 4.60 -11.81
C ALA A 319 8.89 5.49 -10.64
N TRP A 320 9.72 5.63 -9.61
CA TRP A 320 9.43 6.50 -8.47
C TRP A 320 9.20 7.95 -8.91
N GLN A 321 10.08 8.52 -9.73
CA GLN A 321 9.94 9.89 -10.23
C GLN A 321 8.63 10.09 -11.00
N ALA A 322 8.24 9.12 -11.83
CA ALA A 322 6.99 9.17 -12.59
C ALA A 322 5.76 9.11 -11.68
N LEU A 323 5.75 8.20 -10.69
CA LEU A 323 4.65 8.06 -9.74
C LEU A 323 4.47 9.31 -8.88
N VAL A 324 5.57 9.89 -8.39
CA VAL A 324 5.53 11.11 -7.58
C VAL A 324 4.95 12.30 -8.33
N ARG A 325 5.26 12.44 -9.63
CA ARG A 325 4.67 13.49 -10.50
C ARG A 325 3.18 13.30 -10.74
N GLN A 326 2.68 12.06 -10.71
CA GLN A 326 1.26 11.77 -10.94
C GLN A 326 0.41 12.05 -9.69
N VAL A 327 0.94 11.78 -8.49
CA VAL A 327 0.28 12.11 -7.21
C VAL A 327 -0.10 13.59 -7.11
N THR A 328 0.71 14.51 -7.68
CA THR A 328 0.49 15.96 -7.55
C THR A 328 -0.66 16.50 -8.40
N GLY A 329 -1.36 15.67 -9.21
CA GLY A 329 -2.43 16.11 -10.10
C GLY A 329 -3.75 15.31 -10.02
N SER A 330 -3.85 14.30 -9.17
CA SER A 330 -4.94 13.30 -9.22
C SER A 330 -6.04 13.49 -8.18
N GLY A 331 -7.26 13.05 -8.53
CA GLY A 331 -8.42 13.05 -7.63
C GLY A 331 -8.41 11.91 -6.60
N ARG A 332 -9.22 12.03 -5.53
CA ARG A 332 -9.21 11.11 -4.37
C ARG A 332 -9.34 9.62 -4.73
N ALA A 333 -10.14 9.28 -5.74
CA ALA A 333 -10.32 7.89 -6.20
C ALA A 333 -9.08 7.30 -6.90
N GLU A 334 -8.22 8.14 -7.49
CA GLU A 334 -6.96 7.68 -8.08
C GLU A 334 -5.81 7.64 -7.07
N LEU A 335 -5.92 8.39 -5.96
CA LEU A 335 -4.86 8.47 -4.95
C LEU A 335 -4.43 7.10 -4.45
N TRP A 336 -5.37 6.20 -4.13
CA TRP A 336 -5.01 4.85 -3.67
C TRP A 336 -4.14 4.09 -4.65
N ARG A 337 -4.43 4.19 -5.96
CA ARG A 337 -3.66 3.47 -6.98
C ARG A 337 -2.19 3.90 -6.93
N TYR A 338 -1.94 5.20 -6.81
CA TYR A 338 -0.59 5.72 -6.66
C TYR A 338 0.03 5.36 -5.30
N THR A 339 -0.73 5.39 -4.22
CA THR A 339 -0.24 4.94 -2.92
C THR A 339 0.21 3.48 -2.95
N ALA A 340 -0.59 2.60 -3.56
CA ALA A 340 -0.26 1.19 -3.70
C ALA A 340 0.97 0.98 -4.60
N ASP A 341 1.13 1.79 -5.65
CA ASP A 341 2.30 1.77 -6.52
C ASP A 341 3.57 2.27 -5.78
N LEU A 342 3.47 3.30 -4.94
CA LEU A 342 4.55 3.78 -4.07
C LEU A 342 4.91 2.77 -2.97
N LEU A 343 3.92 2.20 -2.29
CA LEU A 343 4.09 1.14 -1.28
C LEU A 343 4.79 -0.09 -1.87
N TYR A 344 4.54 -0.40 -3.13
CA TYR A 344 5.24 -1.50 -3.81
C TYR A 344 6.73 -1.23 -3.99
N LEU A 345 7.11 0.02 -4.33
CA LEU A 345 8.50 0.42 -4.50
C LEU A 345 9.28 0.48 -3.18
N VAL A 346 8.60 0.55 -2.05
CA VAL A 346 9.21 0.49 -0.71
C VAL A 346 9.60 -0.95 -0.39
N GLU A 347 10.88 -1.19 -0.18
CA GLU A 347 11.49 -2.47 0.17
C GLU A 347 11.89 -2.55 1.64
N ASN A 348 11.92 -1.44 2.39
CA ASN A 348 12.27 -1.47 3.80
C ASN A 348 11.34 -2.43 4.58
N PRO A 349 11.89 -3.48 5.22
CA PRO A 349 11.11 -4.50 5.90
C PRO A 349 10.18 -3.94 6.98
N ILE A 350 10.60 -2.89 7.69
CA ILE A 350 9.80 -2.26 8.76
C ILE A 350 8.57 -1.58 8.17
N VAL A 351 8.70 -0.90 7.04
CA VAL A 351 7.56 -0.24 6.37
C VAL A 351 6.64 -1.28 5.76
N ARG A 352 7.19 -2.31 5.11
CA ARG A 352 6.41 -3.39 4.52
C ARG A 352 5.63 -4.16 5.58
N GLU A 353 6.27 -4.53 6.69
CA GLU A 353 5.59 -5.20 7.80
C GLU A 353 4.47 -4.33 8.39
N ALA A 354 4.64 -3.00 8.42
CA ALA A 354 3.63 -2.09 8.93
C ALA A 354 2.35 -2.02 8.06
N PHE A 355 2.46 -2.14 6.74
CA PHE A 355 1.32 -2.06 5.80
C PHE A 355 0.82 -3.42 5.32
N PHE A 356 1.72 -4.41 5.26
CA PHE A 356 1.51 -5.77 4.77
C PHE A 356 2.18 -6.75 5.74
N PRO A 357 1.69 -6.89 6.98
CA PRO A 357 2.31 -7.73 7.98
C PRO A 357 2.46 -9.16 7.46
N SER A 358 3.62 -9.77 7.66
CA SER A 358 3.92 -11.11 7.16
C SER A 358 3.19 -12.19 7.95
N ASP A 359 3.07 -12.01 9.27
CA ASP A 359 2.40 -12.95 10.18
C ASP A 359 0.93 -12.59 10.41
N HIS A 360 0.12 -13.65 10.57
CA HIS A 360 -1.27 -13.50 11.00
C HIS A 360 -1.27 -13.31 12.51
N SER A 361 -1.36 -12.07 12.98
CA SER A 361 -1.68 -11.84 14.39
C SER A 361 -3.07 -12.40 14.67
N GLU A 362 -3.17 -13.24 15.69
CA GLU A 362 -4.46 -13.69 16.24
C GLU A 362 -5.18 -12.56 16.97
N LEU A 363 -4.46 -11.45 17.24
CA LEU A 363 -4.98 -10.29 17.92
C LEU A 363 -5.58 -9.26 16.95
N ALA A 364 -6.70 -8.66 17.35
CA ALA A 364 -7.36 -7.60 16.59
C ALA A 364 -7.70 -6.39 17.46
N ALA A 365 -7.36 -5.18 17.00
CA ALA A 365 -7.75 -3.93 17.64
C ALA A 365 -9.15 -3.48 17.16
N GLU A 366 -10.08 -3.36 18.09
CA GLU A 366 -11.50 -3.08 17.85
C GLU A 366 -12.00 -1.93 18.75
N PRO A 367 -13.03 -1.17 18.34
CA PRO A 367 -13.70 -0.22 19.22
C PRO A 367 -14.19 -0.90 20.49
N VAL A 368 -13.97 -0.27 21.63
CA VAL A 368 -14.41 -0.79 22.93
C VAL A 368 -15.93 -0.81 23.03
N GLN A 369 -16.50 -1.84 23.67
CA GLN A 369 -17.92 -1.89 24.02
C GLN A 369 -18.13 -1.44 25.49
N PRO A 370 -19.29 -0.84 25.83
CA PRO A 370 -19.55 -0.31 27.18
C PRO A 370 -19.35 -1.31 28.32
N GLU A 371 -19.66 -2.59 28.10
CA GLU A 371 -19.52 -3.68 29.06
C GLU A 371 -18.06 -4.02 29.42
N GLU A 372 -17.09 -3.49 28.66
CA GLU A 372 -15.67 -3.88 28.76
C GLU A 372 -14.84 -2.94 29.61
N VAL A 373 -15.49 -1.93 30.20
CA VAL A 373 -14.87 -0.94 31.07
C VAL A 373 -14.03 -1.59 32.18
N ALA A 374 -14.47 -2.73 32.74
CA ALA A 374 -13.75 -3.43 33.80
C ALA A 374 -12.41 -4.02 33.30
N SER A 375 -12.37 -4.54 32.08
CA SER A 375 -11.13 -5.07 31.48
C SER A 375 -10.16 -3.94 31.14
N VAL A 376 -10.65 -2.84 30.58
CA VAL A 376 -9.83 -1.65 30.33
C VAL A 376 -9.27 -1.12 31.65
N GLN A 377 -10.11 -1.08 32.70
CA GLN A 377 -9.71 -0.67 34.04
C GLN A 377 -8.57 -1.51 34.59
N ALA A 378 -8.70 -2.83 34.52
CA ALA A 378 -7.68 -3.74 35.01
C ALA A 378 -6.32 -3.53 34.31
N ILE A 379 -6.30 -3.28 33.00
CA ILE A 379 -5.05 -3.04 32.24
C ILE A 379 -4.44 -1.69 32.59
N VAL A 380 -5.24 -0.62 32.62
CA VAL A 380 -4.75 0.73 32.93
C VAL A 380 -4.16 0.78 34.33
N TYR A 381 -4.89 0.34 35.36
CA TYR A 381 -4.39 0.38 36.75
C TYR A 381 -3.22 -0.56 37.04
N ARG A 382 -2.94 -1.52 36.15
CA ARG A 382 -1.78 -2.39 36.26
C ARG A 382 -0.49 -1.71 35.82
N HIS A 383 -0.55 -0.83 34.83
CA HIS A 383 0.62 -0.25 34.17
C HIS A 383 0.78 1.25 34.38
N GLU A 384 -0.29 1.95 34.75
CA GLU A 384 -0.28 3.39 35.03
C GLU A 384 -0.41 3.64 36.53
N GLY A 385 0.29 4.68 37.01
CA GLY A 385 0.09 5.20 38.36
C GLY A 385 -1.21 6.00 38.49
N PRO A 386 -1.51 6.53 39.69
CA PRO A 386 -2.75 7.26 39.95
C PRO A 386 -2.99 8.46 39.01
N GLU A 387 -1.95 9.23 38.67
CA GLU A 387 -2.08 10.41 37.80
C GLU A 387 -2.35 9.99 36.35
N GLY A 388 -1.57 9.03 35.83
CA GLY A 388 -1.74 8.50 34.47
C GLY A 388 -3.10 7.83 34.26
N ALA A 389 -3.52 6.98 35.21
CA ALA A 389 -4.81 6.32 35.16
C ALA A 389 -5.98 7.31 35.23
N GLN A 390 -5.88 8.35 36.07
CA GLN A 390 -6.90 9.38 36.17
C GLN A 390 -7.03 10.18 34.86
N ALA A 391 -5.92 10.52 34.21
CA ALA A 391 -5.94 11.21 32.92
C ALA A 391 -6.67 10.37 31.85
N LEU A 392 -6.38 9.07 31.78
CA LEU A 392 -7.07 8.17 30.86
C LEU A 392 -8.57 8.03 31.18
N TRP A 393 -8.98 8.00 32.46
CA TRP A 393 -10.41 7.94 32.79
C TRP A 393 -11.18 9.20 32.45
N ARG A 394 -10.54 10.36 32.48
CA ARG A 394 -11.18 11.59 31.98
C ARG A 394 -11.48 11.46 30.49
N TRP A 395 -10.55 10.92 29.71
CA TRP A 395 -10.79 10.62 28.29
C TRP A 395 -11.93 9.61 28.11
N TRP A 396 -11.97 8.54 28.92
CA TRP A 396 -13.07 7.57 28.84
C TRP A 396 -14.44 8.21 29.11
N GLN A 397 -14.52 9.13 30.07
CA GLN A 397 -15.76 9.84 30.41
C GLN A 397 -16.15 10.87 29.34
N ALA A 398 -15.17 11.56 28.76
CA ALA A 398 -15.39 12.65 27.81
C ALA A 398 -15.58 12.14 26.36
N MET A 399 -14.90 11.06 26.00
CA MET A 399 -14.78 10.53 24.64
C MET A 399 -14.48 9.01 24.67
N PRO A 400 -15.43 8.16 25.10
CA PRO A 400 -15.21 6.71 25.16
C PRO A 400 -14.85 6.08 23.81
N GLU A 401 -15.29 6.66 22.70
CA GLU A 401 -14.96 6.25 21.34
C GLU A 401 -13.47 6.43 20.98
N ALA A 402 -12.70 7.16 21.80
CA ALA A 402 -11.25 7.23 21.66
C ALA A 402 -10.55 5.92 22.07
N PHE A 403 -11.26 5.02 22.76
CA PHE A 403 -10.70 3.77 23.26
C PHE A 403 -10.97 2.60 22.33
N PHE A 404 -9.90 1.88 22.04
CA PHE A 404 -9.88 0.63 21.29
C PHE A 404 -9.27 -0.44 22.19
N ILE A 405 -9.74 -1.67 22.07
CA ILE A 405 -9.15 -2.81 22.77
C ILE A 405 -8.60 -3.82 21.78
N VAL A 406 -7.55 -4.51 22.20
CA VAL A 406 -6.98 -5.63 21.46
C VAL A 406 -7.60 -6.89 22.01
N ARG A 407 -8.25 -7.68 21.15
CA ARG A 407 -8.83 -8.96 21.50
C ARG A 407 -7.98 -10.10 21.00
N ASP A 408 -7.88 -11.15 21.79
CA ASP A 408 -7.47 -12.46 21.30
C ASP A 408 -8.63 -13.21 20.63
N VAL A 409 -8.32 -14.42 20.16
CA VAL A 409 -9.28 -15.32 19.52
C VAL A 409 -10.41 -15.77 20.45
N ASP A 410 -10.18 -15.81 21.77
CA ASP A 410 -11.19 -16.16 22.77
C ASP A 410 -12.07 -14.96 23.15
N GLY A 411 -11.77 -13.77 22.61
CA GLY A 411 -12.47 -12.52 22.89
C GLY A 411 -11.98 -11.81 24.15
N SER A 412 -10.91 -12.31 24.78
CA SER A 412 -10.29 -11.67 25.95
C SER A 412 -9.60 -10.38 25.53
N CYS A 413 -9.77 -9.34 26.35
CA CYS A 413 -9.13 -8.04 26.15
C CYS A 413 -7.64 -8.11 26.55
N GLU A 414 -6.75 -8.29 25.59
CA GLU A 414 -5.30 -8.38 25.80
C GLU A 414 -4.59 -7.03 25.73
N GLY A 415 -5.27 -5.96 25.35
CA GLY A 415 -4.69 -4.62 25.36
C GLY A 415 -5.70 -3.50 25.18
N VAL A 416 -5.26 -2.27 25.39
CA VAL A 416 -6.02 -1.03 25.18
C VAL A 416 -5.18 -0.01 24.44
N CYS A 417 -5.80 0.78 23.57
CA CYS A 417 -5.25 1.96 22.94
C CYS A 417 -6.23 3.13 23.10
N CYS A 418 -5.73 4.30 23.51
CA CYS A 418 -6.46 5.56 23.50
C CYS A 418 -5.90 6.44 22.39
N ARG A 419 -6.72 6.72 21.37
CA ARG A 419 -6.35 7.52 20.20
C ARG A 419 -7.53 8.31 19.65
N PHE A 420 -7.30 9.53 19.20
CA PHE A 420 -8.37 10.41 18.70
C PHE A 420 -7.85 11.57 17.85
N ASP A 421 -8.73 12.15 17.04
CA ASP A 421 -8.50 13.45 16.41
C ASP A 421 -8.80 14.56 17.43
N PRO A 422 -7.82 15.42 17.79
CA PRO A 422 -8.02 16.43 18.83
C PRO A 422 -9.08 17.48 18.48
N ARG A 423 -9.54 17.58 17.23
CA ARG A 423 -10.65 18.47 16.84
C ARG A 423 -12.01 17.96 17.26
N LEU A 424 -12.13 16.65 17.45
CA LEU A 424 -13.34 16.00 17.92
C LEU A 424 -13.37 15.95 19.46
N ALA A 425 -12.23 16.22 20.11
CA ALA A 425 -12.12 16.22 21.55
C ALA A 425 -12.82 17.45 22.18
N PRO A 426 -13.51 17.28 23.31
CA PRO A 426 -14.04 18.40 24.08
C PRO A 426 -12.90 19.35 24.54
N PRO A 427 -13.01 20.68 24.34
CA PRO A 427 -11.92 21.61 24.67
C PRO A 427 -11.41 21.54 26.11
N GLY A 428 -12.30 21.27 27.08
CA GLY A 428 -11.92 21.09 28.48
C GLY A 428 -11.05 19.86 28.73
N ALA A 429 -11.30 18.76 28.01
CA ALA A 429 -10.54 17.52 28.15
C ALA A 429 -9.10 17.65 27.65
N LEU A 430 -8.87 18.45 26.60
CA LEU A 430 -7.53 18.71 26.05
C LEU A 430 -6.60 19.37 27.08
N ALA A 431 -7.12 20.28 27.91
CA ALA A 431 -6.34 21.05 28.88
C ALA A 431 -6.06 20.28 30.18
N GLU A 432 -6.90 19.29 30.53
CA GLU A 432 -6.83 18.56 31.80
C GLU A 432 -5.86 17.37 31.80
N ASP A 433 -5.42 16.92 30.62
CA ASP A 433 -4.41 15.89 30.46
C ASP A 433 -3.04 16.55 30.15
N PRO A 434 -2.05 16.46 31.05
CA PRO A 434 -0.76 17.13 30.86
C PRO A 434 -0.03 16.78 29.56
N VAL A 435 -0.14 15.54 29.09
CA VAL A 435 0.49 15.09 27.82
C VAL A 435 -0.21 15.73 26.63
N VAL A 436 -1.54 15.68 26.60
CA VAL A 436 -2.33 16.26 25.50
C VAL A 436 -2.22 17.78 25.49
N ALA A 437 -2.20 18.42 26.66
CA ALA A 437 -1.98 19.86 26.79
C ALA A 437 -0.59 20.27 26.29
N ALA A 438 0.44 19.44 26.46
CA ALA A 438 1.76 19.69 25.87
C ALA A 438 1.72 19.62 24.33
N TRP A 439 1.08 18.60 23.75
CA TRP A 439 0.90 18.50 22.30
C TRP A 439 0.05 19.62 21.73
N TRP A 440 -0.98 20.04 22.46
CA TRP A 440 -1.82 21.16 22.06
C TRP A 440 -1.02 22.46 21.98
N ARG A 441 -0.13 22.72 22.95
CA ARG A 441 0.80 23.86 22.89
C ARG A 441 1.77 23.78 21.72
N ASP A 442 2.29 22.59 21.38
CA ASP A 442 3.12 22.40 20.18
C ASP A 442 2.35 22.70 18.89
N LEU A 443 1.08 22.29 18.81
CA LEU A 443 0.19 22.62 17.70
C LEU A 443 -0.12 24.12 17.64
N GLU A 444 -0.30 24.81 18.77
CA GLU A 444 -0.49 26.26 18.79
C GLU A 444 0.78 27.02 18.34
N ALA A 445 1.96 26.52 18.71
CA ALA A 445 3.24 27.09 18.30
C ALA A 445 3.57 26.80 16.82
N SER A 446 3.13 25.66 16.30
CA SER A 446 3.31 25.25 14.91
C SER A 446 1.99 24.73 14.34
N PRO A 447 1.06 25.62 13.95
CA PRO A 447 -0.27 25.24 13.51
C PRO A 447 -0.22 24.44 12.21
N VAL A 448 -1.11 23.45 12.11
CA VAL A 448 -1.36 22.74 10.87
C VAL A 448 -2.31 23.56 9.98
N PRO A 449 -2.12 23.60 8.65
CA PRO A 449 -3.02 24.29 7.73
C PRO A 449 -4.48 23.85 7.86
N ASP A 450 -5.39 24.78 7.53
CA ASP A 450 -6.83 24.50 7.50
C ASP A 450 -7.14 23.30 6.60
N GLY A 451 -8.01 22.42 7.07
CA GLY A 451 -8.41 21.19 6.37
C GLY A 451 -7.47 19.99 6.54
N GLN A 452 -6.20 20.17 6.95
CA GLN A 452 -5.33 19.04 7.32
C GLN A 452 -5.68 18.52 8.71
N ARG A 453 -5.45 17.26 9.08
CA ARG A 453 -5.87 16.66 10.36
C ARG A 453 -4.67 16.15 11.16
N VAL A 454 -4.86 15.95 12.46
CA VAL A 454 -3.86 15.43 13.39
C VAL A 454 -4.44 14.23 14.11
N LEU A 455 -3.62 13.23 14.44
CA LEU A 455 -4.01 12.07 15.24
C LEU A 455 -3.16 12.04 16.52
N PHE A 456 -3.82 11.99 17.67
CA PHE A 456 -3.18 11.81 18.97
C PHE A 456 -3.31 10.35 19.39
N ILE A 457 -2.18 9.70 19.66
CA ILE A 457 -2.11 8.35 20.22
C ILE A 457 -1.68 8.51 21.68
N ARG A 458 -2.66 8.78 22.53
CA ARG A 458 -2.42 9.16 23.93
C ARG A 458 -1.80 8.04 24.75
N ARG A 459 -2.16 6.78 24.47
CA ARG A 459 -1.57 5.61 25.14
C ARG A 459 -1.87 4.32 24.41
N TRP A 460 -0.96 3.36 24.49
CA TRP A 460 -1.25 1.95 24.27
C TRP A 460 -0.71 1.12 25.42
N LEU A 461 -1.39 0.03 25.79
CA LEU A 461 -0.98 -0.86 26.87
C LEU A 461 -1.46 -2.28 26.56
N GLY A 462 -0.56 -3.25 26.62
CA GLY A 462 -0.87 -4.67 26.68
C GLY A 462 -1.08 -5.13 28.11
N ARG A 463 -1.96 -6.11 28.30
CA ARG A 463 -2.34 -6.64 29.61
C ARG A 463 -1.12 -7.16 30.39
N ALA A 464 -0.23 -7.90 29.73
CA ALA A 464 0.98 -8.45 30.35
C ALA A 464 2.17 -7.47 30.29
N ASP A 465 2.46 -6.93 29.11
CA ASP A 465 3.75 -6.29 28.81
C ASP A 465 3.72 -4.75 28.83
N GLY A 466 2.56 -4.15 29.13
CA GLY A 466 2.41 -2.69 29.16
C GLY A 466 2.67 -2.12 27.77
N GLU A 467 3.54 -1.12 27.65
CA GLU A 467 3.83 -0.48 26.37
C GLU A 467 4.95 -1.14 25.54
N ARG A 468 5.57 -2.23 26.01
CA ARG A 468 6.73 -2.85 25.34
C ARG A 468 6.33 -3.49 24.00
N PRO A 469 7.23 -3.59 23.00
CA PRO A 469 6.92 -4.24 21.74
C PRO A 469 6.48 -5.71 21.93
N GLY A 470 5.43 -6.11 21.22
CA GLY A 470 4.84 -7.44 21.27
C GLY A 470 3.65 -7.57 20.31
N GLU A 471 2.92 -8.68 20.40
CA GLU A 471 1.77 -8.93 19.51
C GLU A 471 0.66 -7.90 19.67
N VAL A 472 0.41 -7.44 20.90
CA VAL A 472 -0.61 -6.41 21.20
C VAL A 472 -0.26 -5.09 20.49
N GLN A 473 1.00 -4.66 20.60
CA GLN A 473 1.49 -3.44 19.98
C GLN A 473 1.47 -3.57 18.46
N ALA A 474 1.81 -4.73 17.91
CA ALA A 474 1.71 -5.00 16.48
C ALA A 474 0.25 -4.86 16.00
N ALA A 475 -0.73 -5.39 16.73
CA ALA A 475 -2.15 -5.26 16.41
C ALA A 475 -2.65 -3.80 16.48
N ILE A 476 -2.24 -3.05 17.51
CA ILE A 476 -2.55 -1.61 17.64
C ILE A 476 -1.92 -0.82 16.50
N TRP A 477 -0.66 -1.14 16.17
CA TRP A 477 0.08 -0.49 15.09
C TRP A 477 -0.60 -0.70 13.74
N LEU A 478 -1.07 -1.91 13.46
CA LEU A 478 -1.82 -2.22 12.25
C LEU A 478 -3.11 -1.40 12.15
N ALA A 479 -3.87 -1.30 13.25
CA ALA A 479 -5.06 -0.45 13.30
C ALA A 479 -4.74 1.03 13.14
N LEU A 480 -3.59 1.51 13.62
CA LEU A 480 -3.14 2.88 13.39
C LEU A 480 -2.82 3.15 11.91
N LYS A 481 -2.24 2.18 11.19
CA LYS A 481 -2.03 2.33 9.75
C LYS A 481 -3.35 2.43 9.00
N ARG A 482 -4.40 1.71 9.40
CA ARG A 482 -5.75 1.93 8.86
C ARG A 482 -6.21 3.38 9.05
N ASP A 483 -6.05 3.95 10.25
CA ASP A 483 -6.41 5.36 10.48
C ASP A 483 -5.61 6.31 9.59
N TYR A 484 -4.33 6.01 9.32
CA TYR A 484 -3.52 6.84 8.42
C TYR A 484 -4.12 6.86 7.03
N MET A 485 -4.58 5.69 6.56
CA MET A 485 -5.24 5.56 5.27
C MET A 485 -6.59 6.29 5.26
N GLU A 486 -7.41 6.16 6.30
CA GLU A 486 -8.71 6.83 6.40
C GLU A 486 -8.60 8.36 6.48
N MET A 487 -7.57 8.87 7.16
CA MET A 487 -7.39 10.31 7.36
C MET A 487 -6.69 11.00 6.19
N ARG A 488 -6.19 10.27 5.19
CA ARG A 488 -5.59 10.87 3.99
C ARG A 488 -6.67 11.48 3.07
N PRO A 489 -6.32 12.49 2.25
CA PRO A 489 -5.03 13.18 2.17
C PRO A 489 -4.87 14.27 3.23
N ALA A 490 -5.71 14.30 4.26
CA ALA A 490 -5.71 15.36 5.25
C ALA A 490 -4.68 15.14 6.38
N LEU A 491 -4.32 13.88 6.70
CA LEU A 491 -3.43 13.60 7.82
C LEU A 491 -2.07 14.31 7.67
N ARG A 492 -1.74 15.18 8.63
CA ARG A 492 -0.52 15.99 8.65
C ARG A 492 0.45 15.54 9.72
N ARG A 493 -0.02 15.26 10.94
CA ARG A 493 0.83 14.83 12.05
C ARG A 493 0.19 13.72 12.87
N VAL A 494 1.03 12.83 13.39
CA VAL A 494 0.67 11.85 14.41
C VAL A 494 1.55 12.08 15.62
N TYR A 495 0.95 12.24 16.80
CA TYR A 495 1.64 12.34 18.08
C TYR A 495 1.50 11.04 18.85
N LEU A 496 2.55 10.62 19.52
CA LEU A 496 2.61 9.42 20.36
C LEU A 496 3.44 9.72 21.61
N VAL A 497 3.10 9.10 22.73
CA VAL A 497 3.87 9.19 23.98
C VAL A 497 4.31 7.79 24.43
N LEU A 498 5.56 7.69 24.88
CA LEU A 498 6.17 6.47 25.40
C LEU A 498 6.87 6.78 26.73
N ALA A 499 6.75 5.90 27.72
CA ALA A 499 7.54 6.00 28.96
C ALA A 499 8.97 5.49 28.74
N ASP A 500 9.14 4.46 27.90
CA ASP A 500 10.40 3.89 27.43
C ASP A 500 10.44 3.91 25.90
N PRO A 501 11.05 4.95 25.28
CA PRO A 501 11.16 5.04 23.82
C PRO A 501 12.26 4.11 23.24
N ALA A 502 13.16 3.58 24.07
CA ALA A 502 14.33 2.84 23.58
C ALA A 502 13.98 1.60 22.73
N PRO A 503 12.96 0.77 23.08
CA PRO A 503 12.54 -0.37 22.26
C PRO A 503 12.01 0.02 20.87
N TYR A 504 11.59 1.26 20.67
CA TYR A 504 11.00 1.76 19.41
C TYR A 504 11.95 2.60 18.57
N ALA A 505 13.13 2.94 19.09
CA ALA A 505 14.02 3.94 18.48
C ALA A 505 14.35 3.65 17.01
N ALA A 506 14.73 2.41 16.67
CA ALA A 506 15.08 2.04 15.29
C ALA A 506 13.90 2.18 14.31
N VAL A 507 12.70 1.79 14.74
CA VAL A 507 11.47 1.91 13.94
C VAL A 507 11.06 3.38 13.83
N ALA A 508 11.14 4.13 14.93
CA ALA A 508 10.83 5.56 14.98
C ALA A 508 11.72 6.35 14.01
N GLU A 509 13.03 6.11 14.04
CA GLU A 509 14.00 6.72 13.13
C GLU A 509 13.69 6.39 11.66
N THR A 510 13.52 5.10 11.36
CA THR A 510 13.20 4.62 9.99
C THR A 510 11.96 5.28 9.41
N LEU A 511 10.94 5.49 10.25
CA LEU A 511 9.66 6.07 9.81
C LEU A 511 9.64 7.60 9.87
N GLY A 512 10.67 8.24 10.44
CA GLY A 512 10.77 9.70 10.55
C GLY A 512 10.02 10.31 11.74
N PHE A 513 9.80 9.54 12.81
CA PHE A 513 9.35 10.09 14.09
C PHE A 513 10.48 10.90 14.73
N ARG A 514 10.16 12.11 15.19
CA ARG A 514 11.09 12.99 15.91
C ARG A 514 10.65 13.16 17.37
N PRO A 515 11.57 13.19 18.34
CA PRO A 515 11.24 13.52 19.72
C PRO A 515 10.81 14.98 19.85
N LEU A 516 9.95 15.23 20.83
CA LEU A 516 9.49 16.55 21.26
C LEU A 516 9.94 16.78 22.72
N PRO A 517 11.19 17.20 22.96
CA PRO A 517 11.71 17.36 24.32
C PRO A 517 10.93 18.39 25.14
N ASP A 518 10.43 19.45 24.50
CA ASP A 518 9.58 20.47 25.15
C ASP A 518 8.17 19.96 25.50
N CYS A 519 7.84 18.74 25.06
CA CYS A 519 6.59 18.04 25.37
C CYS A 519 6.82 16.79 26.24
N SER A 520 7.98 16.66 26.88
CA SER A 520 8.17 15.65 27.93
C SER A 520 7.34 16.00 29.16
N VAL A 521 6.66 15.01 29.72
CA VAL A 521 5.78 15.18 30.89
C VAL A 521 6.10 14.11 31.91
N THR A 522 6.26 14.49 33.18
CA THR A 522 6.40 13.52 34.27
C THR A 522 5.02 13.23 34.88
N LEU A 523 4.61 11.97 34.87
CA LEU A 523 3.42 11.48 35.56
C LEU A 523 3.83 10.36 36.50
N ASP A 524 3.38 10.40 37.75
CA ASP A 524 3.68 9.37 38.75
C ASP A 524 5.20 9.10 38.93
N GLY A 525 6.03 10.14 38.75
CA GLY A 525 7.49 10.05 38.82
C GLY A 525 8.16 9.43 37.60
N VAL A 526 7.41 9.10 36.54
CA VAL A 526 7.91 8.55 35.28
C VAL A 526 7.88 9.62 34.20
N GLU A 527 9.02 9.87 33.57
CA GLU A 527 9.10 10.77 32.41
C GLU A 527 8.51 10.09 31.18
N HIS A 528 7.56 10.76 30.56
CA HIS A 528 6.91 10.36 29.33
C HIS A 528 7.43 11.20 28.17
N THR A 529 8.09 10.54 27.22
CA THR A 529 8.68 11.16 26.04
C THR A 529 7.66 11.22 24.91
N SER A 530 7.39 12.44 24.43
CA SER A 530 6.54 12.68 23.28
C SER A 530 7.34 12.57 21.98
N VAL A 531 6.77 11.91 20.97
CA VAL A 531 7.30 11.84 19.61
C VAL A 531 6.22 12.24 18.60
N VAL A 532 6.63 12.79 17.46
CA VAL A 532 5.72 13.18 16.39
C VAL A 532 6.24 12.71 15.04
N LEU A 533 5.34 12.20 14.22
CA LEU A 533 5.57 11.98 12.79
C LEU A 533 4.86 13.08 12.01
N ASP A 534 5.60 13.88 11.25
CA ASP A 534 5.05 14.87 10.32
C ASP A 534 5.08 14.32 8.88
N PHE A 535 3.89 14.12 8.32
CA PHE A 535 3.72 13.50 7.00
C PHE A 535 4.09 14.43 5.85
N GLY A 536 4.18 15.74 6.05
CA GLY A 536 4.27 16.67 4.93
C GLY A 536 2.88 17.13 4.44
N PRO A 537 2.82 18.18 3.60
CA PRO A 537 1.55 18.69 3.07
C PRO A 537 0.87 17.69 2.12
N ARG A 538 1.64 16.74 1.59
CA ARG A 538 1.18 15.62 0.75
C ARG A 538 0.77 14.39 1.56
N SER A 539 0.61 14.53 2.88
CA SER A 539 0.12 13.47 3.77
C SER A 539 0.89 12.14 3.61
N VAL A 540 0.20 11.02 3.82
CA VAL A 540 0.74 9.66 3.75
C VAL A 540 1.47 9.40 2.44
N ASP A 541 0.93 9.86 1.30
CA ASP A 541 1.53 9.65 -0.02
C ASP A 541 2.88 10.35 -0.16
N GLY A 542 2.97 11.59 0.31
CA GLY A 542 4.24 12.33 0.33
C GLY A 542 5.26 11.73 1.27
N TRP A 543 4.82 11.18 2.40
CA TRP A 543 5.69 10.48 3.34
C TRP A 543 6.22 9.17 2.76
N LEU A 544 5.37 8.33 2.17
CA LEU A 544 5.76 7.12 1.47
C LEU A 544 6.72 7.41 0.31
N ALA A 545 6.46 8.48 -0.45
CA ALA A 545 7.38 8.93 -1.50
C ALA A 545 8.77 9.26 -0.94
N ARG A 546 8.87 9.93 0.22
CA ARG A 546 10.17 10.22 0.87
C ARG A 546 10.87 8.95 1.37
N LEU A 547 10.12 8.00 1.94
CA LEU A 547 10.67 6.71 2.37
C LEU A 547 11.25 5.93 1.19
N ALA A 548 10.49 5.81 0.10
CA ALA A 548 10.97 5.16 -1.12
C ALA A 548 12.20 5.88 -1.70
N ALA A 549 12.24 7.22 -1.67
CA ALA A 549 13.39 7.98 -2.16
C ALA A 549 14.68 7.69 -1.37
N ALA A 550 14.56 7.58 -0.04
CA ALA A 550 15.68 7.30 0.84
C ALA A 550 16.30 5.92 0.54
N GLU A 551 15.48 4.91 0.24
CA GLU A 551 15.95 3.57 -0.12
C GLU A 551 16.60 3.50 -1.50
N LEU A 552 16.09 4.29 -2.46
CA LEU A 552 16.61 4.30 -3.83
C LEU A 552 17.93 5.06 -3.97
N VAL A 553 18.54 5.46 -2.85
CA VAL A 553 19.77 6.25 -2.76
C VAL A 553 19.71 7.41 -3.76
N LEU A 554 18.54 8.05 -3.82
CA LEU A 554 18.39 9.28 -4.59
C LEU A 554 19.08 10.38 -3.78
N GLU A 555 20.41 10.42 -3.88
CA GLU A 555 21.22 11.49 -3.32
C GLU A 555 20.65 12.83 -3.79
N GLY A 556 20.10 13.59 -2.84
CA GLY A 556 19.61 14.95 -3.06
C GLY A 556 18.16 15.12 -3.54
N ASP A 557 17.26 14.12 -3.46
CA ASP A 557 15.82 14.33 -3.79
C ASP A 557 14.96 14.74 -2.57
N THR A 558 15.56 15.41 -1.58
CA THR A 558 14.78 16.31 -0.74
C THR A 558 14.45 17.52 -1.60
N GLU A 559 13.17 17.79 -1.84
CA GLU A 559 12.75 19.05 -2.45
C GLU A 559 13.36 20.19 -1.63
N TRP A 560 14.40 20.86 -2.16
CA TRP A 560 15.12 21.91 -1.43
C TRP A 560 14.23 23.10 -1.09
N LEU A 561 13.01 23.15 -1.64
CA LEU A 561 12.10 24.27 -1.48
C LEU A 561 10.72 23.79 -1.01
N ASP A 562 10.36 24.11 0.23
CA ASP A 562 8.97 24.06 0.66
C ASP A 562 8.23 25.26 0.06
N ARG A 563 7.53 25.04 -1.05
CA ARG A 563 6.84 26.11 -1.80
C ARG A 563 5.72 26.77 -1.01
N GLN A 564 5.10 26.04 -0.09
CA GLN A 564 4.00 26.54 0.72
C GLN A 564 4.52 27.36 1.90
N ALA A 565 5.55 26.86 2.60
CA ALA A 565 6.17 27.57 3.71
C ALA A 565 7.15 28.68 3.25
N ARG A 566 7.55 28.67 1.97
CA ARG A 566 8.63 29.51 1.41
C ARG A 566 9.95 29.32 2.16
N GLU A 567 10.28 28.07 2.46
CA GLU A 567 11.47 27.68 3.21
C GLU A 567 12.40 26.84 2.34
N LEU A 568 13.71 27.01 2.55
CA LEU A 568 14.74 26.14 2.01
C LEU A 568 14.91 24.93 2.94
N ILE A 569 14.91 23.71 2.41
CA ILE A 569 15.15 22.46 3.13
C ILE A 569 16.55 21.95 2.75
N LEU A 570 17.49 21.96 3.70
CA LEU A 570 18.85 21.44 3.51
C LEU A 570 19.26 20.59 4.71
N HIS A 571 19.69 19.34 4.48
CA HIS A 571 20.14 18.40 5.52
C HIS A 571 19.21 18.40 6.74
N ASP A 572 17.90 18.23 6.50
CA ASP A 572 16.80 18.27 7.49
C ASP A 572 16.62 19.59 8.27
N ARG A 573 17.25 20.68 7.83
CA ARG A 573 17.05 22.03 8.37
C ARG A 573 16.14 22.84 7.47
N ARG A 574 15.17 23.51 8.09
CA ARG A 574 14.28 24.48 7.44
C ARG A 574 14.82 25.89 7.64
N ILE A 575 15.07 26.58 6.54
CA ILE A 575 15.65 27.93 6.52
C ILE A 575 14.66 28.86 5.83
N ALA A 576 14.09 29.81 6.57
CA ALA A 576 13.15 30.77 6.01
C ALA A 576 13.80 31.61 4.88
N LEU A 577 13.13 31.71 3.74
CA LEU A 577 13.55 32.56 2.62
C LEU A 577 12.76 33.86 2.65
N THR A 578 13.42 34.96 2.27
CA THR A 578 12.69 36.20 1.96
C THR A 578 11.86 36.01 0.68
N PRO A 579 10.82 36.82 0.43
CA PRO A 579 9.99 36.68 -0.77
C PRO A 579 10.78 36.69 -2.09
N LEU A 580 11.85 37.50 -2.16
CA LEU A 580 12.71 37.60 -3.33
C LEU A 580 13.68 36.41 -3.45
N GLU A 581 14.25 35.95 -2.34
CA GLU A 581 15.08 34.73 -2.34
C GLU A 581 14.27 33.51 -2.76
N PHE A 582 13.06 33.37 -2.21
CA PHE A 582 12.11 32.35 -2.60
C PHE A 582 11.78 32.43 -4.10
N GLY A 583 11.40 33.62 -4.57
CA GLY A 583 11.04 33.83 -5.98
C GLY A 583 12.19 33.48 -6.92
N VAL A 584 13.41 33.92 -6.62
CA VAL A 584 14.61 33.61 -7.42
C VAL A 584 14.90 32.11 -7.42
N LEU A 585 14.94 31.46 -6.25
CA LEU A 585 15.27 30.04 -6.16
C LEU A 585 14.20 29.16 -6.81
N SER A 586 12.91 29.44 -6.56
CA SER A 586 11.81 28.74 -7.24
C SER A 586 11.93 28.87 -8.76
N TYR A 587 12.18 30.09 -9.25
CA TYR A 587 12.25 30.35 -10.69
C TYR A 587 13.42 29.63 -11.37
N LEU A 588 14.55 29.47 -10.66
CA LEU A 588 15.71 28.74 -11.14
C LEU A 588 15.53 27.21 -11.03
N LEU A 589 14.90 26.71 -9.95
CA LEU A 589 14.59 25.29 -9.76
C LEU A 589 13.61 24.77 -10.81
N ASP A 590 12.61 25.58 -11.18
CA ASP A 590 11.67 25.26 -12.28
C ASP A 590 12.35 25.16 -13.65
N ARG A 591 13.61 25.58 -13.74
CA ARG A 591 14.44 25.65 -14.96
C ARG A 591 15.82 25.04 -14.73
N ASP A 592 15.85 23.90 -14.04
CA ASP A 592 17.09 23.19 -13.75
C ASP A 592 17.92 22.97 -15.02
N GLY A 593 19.20 23.34 -14.97
CA GLY A 593 20.13 23.26 -16.08
C GLY A 593 20.09 24.43 -17.07
N GLU A 594 19.07 25.29 -17.04
CA GLU A 594 18.94 26.43 -17.95
C GLU A 594 19.63 27.70 -17.41
N ALA A 595 20.19 28.52 -18.32
CA ALA A 595 20.75 29.81 -17.96
C ALA A 595 19.67 30.90 -18.04
N VAL A 596 19.31 31.47 -16.89
CA VAL A 596 18.30 32.54 -16.78
C VAL A 596 19.00 33.90 -16.72
N SER A 597 18.53 34.85 -17.54
CA SER A 597 19.13 36.19 -17.59
C SER A 597 18.75 37.05 -16.39
N ARG A 598 19.58 38.05 -16.07
CA ARG A 598 19.26 39.02 -14.99
C ARG A 598 17.97 39.80 -15.29
N GLU A 599 17.76 40.16 -16.54
CA GLU A 599 16.54 40.84 -17.00
C GLU A 599 15.31 39.98 -16.78
N GLN A 600 15.40 38.68 -17.06
CA GLN A 600 14.30 37.73 -16.84
C GLN A 600 14.00 37.56 -15.35
N LEU A 601 15.02 37.47 -14.50
CA LEU A 601 14.81 37.43 -13.04
C LEU A 601 14.16 38.73 -12.53
N LEU A 602 14.59 39.90 -12.99
CA LEU A 602 13.99 41.19 -12.62
C LEU A 602 12.54 41.30 -13.09
N LYS A 603 12.25 40.84 -14.30
CA LYS A 603 10.89 40.85 -14.83
C LYS A 603 9.96 39.94 -14.03
N GLU A 604 10.37 38.69 -13.79
CA GLU A 604 9.48 37.65 -13.28
C GLU A 604 9.37 37.65 -11.75
N VAL A 605 10.46 37.95 -11.04
CA VAL A 605 10.48 37.94 -9.56
C VAL A 605 10.20 39.32 -8.98
N TRP A 606 10.70 40.39 -9.61
CA TRP A 606 10.49 41.77 -9.14
C TRP A 606 9.34 42.50 -9.84
N GLN A 607 8.70 41.90 -10.86
CA GLN A 607 7.63 42.53 -11.65
C GLN A 607 8.03 43.92 -12.17
N SER A 608 9.27 44.06 -12.62
CA SER A 608 9.89 45.34 -12.92
C SER A 608 10.45 45.36 -14.34
N ASP A 609 9.97 46.28 -15.17
CA ASP A 609 10.43 46.51 -16.56
C ASP A 609 11.75 47.34 -16.65
N TYR A 610 12.51 47.39 -15.56
CA TYR A 610 13.67 48.27 -15.43
C TYR A 610 14.90 47.73 -16.19
N MET A 611 15.20 48.36 -17.34
CA MET A 611 16.30 48.03 -18.28
C MET A 611 17.70 48.52 -17.84
N GLY A 612 17.94 48.74 -16.54
CA GLY A 612 19.22 49.23 -16.02
C GLY A 612 20.05 48.16 -15.32
N TRP A 613 21.38 48.36 -15.25
CA TRP A 613 22.29 47.53 -14.44
C TRP A 613 21.90 47.61 -12.96
N SER A 614 21.09 46.63 -12.52
CA SER A 614 20.54 46.57 -11.17
C SER A 614 21.25 45.46 -10.39
N ASN A 615 22.06 45.87 -9.39
CA ASN A 615 22.72 44.95 -8.45
C ASN A 615 21.74 44.22 -7.50
N LYS A 616 20.42 44.40 -7.68
CA LYS A 616 19.38 43.77 -6.84
C LYS A 616 19.38 42.25 -6.96
N VAL A 617 19.58 41.73 -8.18
CA VAL A 617 19.66 40.27 -8.42
C VAL A 617 20.91 39.72 -7.73
N ASP A 618 22.06 40.39 -7.89
CA ASP A 618 23.31 39.94 -7.29
C ASP A 618 23.23 39.97 -5.74
N ALA A 619 22.55 40.96 -5.14
CA ALA A 619 22.34 41.03 -3.69
C ALA A 619 21.49 39.85 -3.16
N VAL A 620 20.41 39.48 -3.85
CA VAL A 620 19.60 38.30 -3.50
C VAL A 620 20.40 37.02 -3.69
N MET A 621 21.21 36.92 -4.75
CA MET A 621 22.09 35.78 -4.98
C MET A 621 23.14 35.60 -3.88
N VAL A 622 23.69 36.69 -3.33
CA VAL A 622 24.59 36.65 -2.17
C VAL A 622 23.87 36.11 -0.93
N GLY A 623 22.66 36.62 -0.65
CA GLY A 623 21.83 36.15 0.46
C GLY A 623 21.50 34.66 0.34
N LEU A 624 21.12 34.24 -0.87
CA LEU A 624 20.72 32.88 -1.17
C LEU A 624 21.90 31.89 -1.09
N ARG A 625 23.06 32.24 -1.67
CA ARG A 625 24.27 31.42 -1.53
C ARG A 625 24.73 31.28 -0.09
N ARG A 626 24.60 32.34 0.71
CA ARG A 626 24.90 32.28 2.16
C ARG A 626 23.96 31.32 2.89
N LYS A 627 22.67 31.27 2.51
CA LYS A 627 21.69 30.32 3.08
C LYS A 627 21.88 28.89 2.58
N LEU A 628 22.38 28.71 1.36
CA LEU A 628 22.72 27.41 0.79
C LEU A 628 24.00 26.80 1.39
N GLY A 629 24.91 27.62 1.91
CA GLY A 629 26.14 27.14 2.56
C GLY A 629 27.02 26.33 1.60
N ASP A 630 27.35 25.10 1.98
CA ASP A 630 28.20 24.18 1.20
C ASP A 630 27.55 23.84 -0.17
N GLU A 631 26.22 23.86 -0.25
CA GLU A 631 25.46 23.64 -1.49
C GLU A 631 25.42 24.86 -2.42
N SER A 632 26.03 25.99 -2.05
CA SER A 632 26.00 27.22 -2.86
C SER A 632 26.55 27.07 -4.29
N GLY A 633 27.34 26.02 -4.53
CA GLY A 633 27.90 25.65 -5.83
C GLY A 633 26.86 25.22 -6.88
N CYS A 634 25.63 24.89 -6.47
CA CYS A 634 24.53 24.57 -7.39
C CYS A 634 24.07 25.78 -8.22
N ILE A 635 24.24 27.02 -7.72
CA ILE A 635 23.86 28.25 -8.43
C ILE A 635 25.12 28.89 -9.01
N LYS A 636 25.30 28.72 -10.32
CA LYS A 636 26.48 29.20 -11.05
C LYS A 636 26.15 30.48 -11.81
N ALA A 637 27.08 31.44 -11.75
CA ALA A 637 27.02 32.60 -12.63
C ALA A 637 27.41 32.15 -14.05
N VAL A 638 26.62 32.54 -15.05
CA VAL A 638 26.89 32.31 -16.47
C VAL A 638 27.32 33.64 -17.06
N THR A 639 28.62 33.76 -17.36
CA THR A 639 29.24 35.00 -17.87
C THR A 639 28.49 35.54 -19.08
N GLY A 640 28.10 36.82 -19.04
CA GLY A 640 27.36 37.47 -20.12
C GLY A 640 25.87 37.15 -20.21
N VAL A 641 25.35 36.25 -19.37
CA VAL A 641 23.93 35.84 -19.42
C VAL A 641 23.22 36.11 -18.09
N GLY A 642 23.66 35.51 -17.00
CA GLY A 642 22.95 35.59 -15.73
C GLY A 642 23.34 34.45 -14.79
N TYR A 643 22.35 33.64 -14.40
CA TYR A 643 22.54 32.57 -13.43
C TYR A 643 21.90 31.27 -13.90
N ARG A 644 22.47 30.16 -13.47
CA ARG A 644 21.95 28.82 -13.73
C ARG A 644 21.94 28.04 -12.43
N TYR A 645 20.82 27.40 -12.13
CA TYR A 645 20.81 26.30 -11.19
C TYR A 645 21.21 25.02 -11.91
N ARG A 646 22.08 24.24 -11.30
CA ARG A 646 22.39 22.88 -11.73
C ARG A 646 22.55 22.05 -10.47
N ARG A 647 21.76 20.99 -10.38
CA ARG A 647 21.94 19.95 -9.37
C ARG A 647 23.38 19.44 -9.42
N ALA A 648 24.06 19.34 -8.27
CA ALA A 648 25.42 18.83 -8.25
C ALA A 648 25.39 17.37 -8.74
N ASP A 649 26.10 17.07 -9.83
CA ASP A 649 26.37 15.68 -10.19
C ASP A 649 27.27 15.08 -9.10
N PRO A 650 26.95 13.90 -8.54
CA PRO A 650 27.90 13.20 -7.69
C PRO A 650 29.11 12.83 -8.56
N GLY A 651 30.24 13.46 -8.26
CA GLY A 651 31.54 13.15 -8.89
C GLY A 651 32.18 11.92 -8.30
#